data_AF-A0A6N2N1X3-F1
#
_entry.id   AF-A0A6N2N1X3-F1
#
_cell.length_a   1.000
_cell.length_b   1.000
_cell.length_c   1.000
_cell.angle_alpha   90.00
_cell.angle_beta   90.00
_cell.angle_gamma   90.00
#
_symmetry.space_group_name_H-M   'P 1'
#
loop_
_entity.id
_entity.type
_entity.pdbx_description
1 polymer ?
#
loop_
_entity_poly.entity_id
_entity_poly.type
_entity_poly.pdbx_seq_one_letter_code
_entity_poly.pdbx_strand_id
1 'polypeptide(L)'
;MELINEESASELLQAQTQVWNHIFNFINSMTLKCAVQLGIPDVIHKHGKPMTLSELVSSLPIHPSKTQYVHRIMRILVHSGFFSQQNLNGGPNQEAYFLSQSGRLLLEDSPLSMRPLLLMLLDPVLTKPWDCLSTWFRNDEVTAFSVAHGRTLWEYAGQDPRLNNLFNAAMANDSVLVSKVIVSKCKGIFEGVSSLVDVGGGVGTMATAISEAFPHIHCTVFDLPHVVSDLQGSKNLEYAAGDMLEAVPPADALLLKWILHDWSDEDCIKILQQCKQAIMRNEKQKVWKVIIIDIVRENKNRDEVSTETQLFFDMEMMVTVNGMERNEKEWGKLFFDAGFLNYKIHPLINEESASELLQAQTHVLNHIFNFINSMTLKCVVQLGIPDAIHKHGKPMTLSQLVSALPIHPSKTQYVHRLMRILVHSGFFSQQNLNDAFLLKWILHDWSDEDCIKILQQCKQAIVRNGKQKVGKVIIIDMVRENQNRDEMSAETRLFFDLEMMVTVNGMERNEKEWGKLFFDAGFLNYKIHPVIVLVSYSKLKLTYGIIFINSMTLKCAVQLGIPDAIHKHGKPMTLSQLVSALPIHPSKTQYVHRLMRILVHSGFFSQQNLNGINDDQEVYSLSQSARLLLEDSPLSMRPLLLILLDPVVTKPWDCLSTWFRNDEVTAFSVAHGKTIWEYTGQDPRLSNLFNEAMASDSVLVSKVIVSKCKGMILVDVGGGTGTMAKAISEAFPHIDCTVFDLPRVVSDLQGSKNLKYVGGDMFEVVPPADAVLLKWILHDWSDEDCIKILQRCKQAIMRNGKQKVGKVIIIDMVRENKNRDEAVSTETQLFFDLEMMVTVNGMERNEKEWGKLFFDAGFLNYKIHSVLGTRSLIELHP
;
A
#
# COMPACT_ATOMS: atom_id res chain seq x y z
N MET A 1 -26.61 26.43 -12.20
CA MET A 1 -25.97 25.11 -12.03
C MET A 1 -26.97 24.03 -12.39
N GLU A 2 -26.67 23.17 -13.36
CA GLU A 2 -27.49 22.00 -13.68
C GLU A 2 -27.36 20.92 -12.59
N LEU A 3 -28.48 20.24 -12.30
CA LEU A 3 -28.58 19.16 -11.32
C LEU A 3 -27.94 17.90 -11.90
N ILE A 4 -27.11 17.22 -11.10
CA ILE A 4 -26.45 15.96 -11.48
C ILE A 4 -27.40 14.80 -11.13
N ASN A 5 -27.54 13.82 -12.03
CA ASN A 5 -28.32 12.58 -11.89
C ASN A 5 -27.72 11.65 -10.79
N GLU A 6 -28.59 10.98 -10.01
CA GLU A 6 -28.27 10.00 -8.94
C GLU A 6 -27.29 8.90 -9.38
N GLU A 7 -27.39 8.41 -10.62
CA GLU A 7 -26.59 7.30 -11.16
C GLU A 7 -25.09 7.66 -11.24
N SER A 8 -24.79 8.88 -11.71
CA SER A 8 -23.41 9.37 -11.84
C SER A 8 -22.75 9.75 -10.51
N ALA A 9 -23.54 9.92 -9.44
CA ALA A 9 -23.01 10.09 -8.09
C ALA A 9 -22.45 8.77 -7.52
N SER A 10 -23.00 7.63 -7.92
CA SER A 10 -22.62 6.29 -7.41
C SER A 10 -21.22 5.84 -7.87
N GLU A 11 -20.91 6.00 -9.16
CA GLU A 11 -19.60 5.63 -9.75
C GLU A 11 -18.45 6.42 -9.10
N LEU A 12 -18.74 7.69 -8.81
CA LEU A 12 -17.82 8.61 -8.16
C LEU A 12 -17.42 8.21 -6.74
N LEU A 13 -18.36 7.63 -6.01
CA LEU A 13 -18.17 7.15 -4.65
C LEU A 13 -17.32 5.87 -4.62
N GLN A 14 -17.41 5.01 -5.62
CA GLN A 14 -16.58 3.80 -5.72
C GLN A 14 -15.10 4.14 -5.99
N ALA A 15 -14.84 5.08 -6.90
CA ALA A 15 -13.47 5.54 -7.21
C ALA A 15 -12.78 6.18 -5.99
N GLN A 16 -13.53 6.91 -5.17
CA GLN A 16 -13.02 7.49 -3.92
C GLN A 16 -12.58 6.41 -2.90
N THR A 17 -13.39 5.34 -2.77
CA THR A 17 -13.19 4.24 -1.81
C THR A 17 -11.88 3.48 -2.06
N GLN A 18 -11.57 3.29 -3.33
CA GLN A 18 -10.33 2.71 -3.79
C GLN A 18 -9.13 3.48 -3.22
N VAL A 19 -9.00 4.76 -3.56
CA VAL A 19 -7.83 5.58 -3.21
C VAL A 19 -7.50 5.53 -1.72
N TRP A 20 -8.54 5.57 -0.88
CA TRP A 20 -8.39 5.49 0.56
C TRP A 20 -7.67 4.21 1.01
N ASN A 21 -7.97 3.04 0.44
CA ASN A 21 -7.44 1.77 0.95
C ASN A 21 -5.90 1.65 0.83
N HIS A 22 -5.29 2.20 -0.22
CA HIS A 22 -3.82 2.14 -0.40
C HIS A 22 -3.06 3.12 0.48
N ILE A 23 -3.63 4.30 0.70
CA ILE A 23 -3.09 5.30 1.62
C ILE A 23 -2.96 4.69 3.02
N PHE A 24 -3.96 3.90 3.41
CA PHE A 24 -4.12 3.37 4.76
C PHE A 24 -3.49 1.98 4.99
N ASN A 25 -2.77 1.39 4.03
CA ASN A 25 -2.23 0.03 4.17
C ASN A 25 -1.23 -0.17 5.32
N PHE A 26 -0.44 0.86 5.65
CA PHE A 26 0.54 0.80 6.73
C PHE A 26 -0.11 0.58 8.12
N ILE A 27 -1.40 0.90 8.27
CA ILE A 27 -2.19 0.69 9.49
C ILE A 27 -2.16 -0.78 9.92
N ASN A 28 -2.14 -1.71 8.97
CA ASN A 28 -2.09 -3.14 9.25
C ASN A 28 -0.83 -3.53 10.03
N SER A 29 0.34 -3.03 9.60
CA SER A 29 1.63 -3.30 10.27
C SER A 29 1.67 -2.68 11.66
N MET A 30 1.20 -1.43 11.81
CA MET A 30 1.23 -0.71 13.09
C MET A 30 0.23 -1.23 14.11
N THR A 31 -0.94 -1.69 13.65
CA THR A 31 -1.95 -2.32 14.52
C THR A 31 -1.44 -3.66 15.05
N LEU A 32 -0.77 -4.46 14.21
CA LEU A 32 -0.15 -5.72 14.61
C LEU A 32 0.97 -5.51 15.64
N LYS A 33 1.86 -4.52 15.40
CA LYS A 33 2.87 -4.09 16.35
C LYS A 33 2.28 -3.68 17.69
N CYS A 34 1.22 -2.86 17.66
CA CYS A 34 0.54 -2.41 18.86
C CYS A 34 0.01 -3.59 19.69
N ALA A 35 -0.68 -4.54 19.05
CA ALA A 35 -1.21 -5.71 19.73
C ALA A 35 -0.14 -6.60 20.37
N VAL A 36 0.99 -6.82 19.68
CA VAL A 36 2.14 -7.55 20.22
C VAL A 36 2.75 -6.81 21.41
N GLN A 37 2.96 -5.50 21.29
CA GLN A 37 3.52 -4.69 22.38
C GLN A 37 2.61 -4.62 23.61
N LEU A 38 1.28 -4.64 23.42
CA LEU A 38 0.32 -4.72 24.52
C LEU A 38 0.20 -6.12 25.13
N GLY A 39 0.77 -7.15 24.50
CA GLY A 39 0.69 -8.54 24.98
C GLY A 39 -0.66 -9.21 24.69
N ILE A 40 -1.43 -8.70 23.73
CA ILE A 40 -2.76 -9.25 23.37
C ILE A 40 -2.68 -10.74 23.01
N PRO A 41 -1.74 -11.19 22.15
CA PRO A 41 -1.63 -12.63 21.85
C PRO A 41 -1.36 -13.47 23.10
N ASP A 42 -0.44 -13.04 23.95
CA ASP A 42 -0.01 -13.77 25.14
C ASP A 42 -1.13 -13.89 26.17
N VAL A 43 -1.87 -12.81 26.40
CA VAL A 43 -3.01 -12.78 27.32
C VAL A 43 -4.12 -13.73 26.88
N ILE A 44 -4.50 -13.70 25.60
CA ILE A 44 -5.52 -14.61 25.05
C ILE A 44 -5.04 -16.06 25.11
N HIS A 45 -3.77 -16.32 24.82
CA HIS A 45 -3.21 -17.67 24.88
C HIS A 45 -3.18 -18.24 26.30
N LYS A 46 -2.70 -17.45 27.27
CA LYS A 46 -2.64 -17.82 28.70
C LYS A 46 -4.03 -18.07 29.27
N HIS A 47 -5.06 -17.40 28.75
CA HIS A 47 -6.45 -17.63 29.14
C HIS A 47 -6.98 -19.02 28.73
N GLY A 48 -6.44 -19.61 27.65
CA GLY A 48 -6.70 -21.00 27.24
C GLY A 48 -8.06 -21.29 26.60
N LYS A 49 -8.94 -20.29 26.48
CA LYS A 49 -10.27 -20.36 25.86
C LYS A 49 -10.62 -19.03 25.18
N PRO A 50 -11.69 -18.94 24.36
CA PRO A 50 -12.13 -17.65 23.82
C PRO A 50 -12.34 -16.62 24.93
N MET A 51 -11.66 -15.48 24.82
CA MET A 51 -11.61 -14.43 25.83
C MET A 51 -12.51 -13.27 25.44
N THR A 52 -13.45 -12.88 26.30
CA THR A 52 -14.31 -11.72 26.02
C THR A 52 -13.52 -10.42 26.02
N LEU A 53 -14.05 -9.37 25.36
CA LEU A 53 -13.42 -8.05 25.37
C LEU A 53 -13.16 -7.53 26.80
N SER A 54 -14.12 -7.73 27.73
CA SER A 54 -13.96 -7.28 29.12
C SER A 54 -12.83 -8.01 29.84
N GLU A 55 -12.73 -9.33 29.67
CA GLU A 55 -11.64 -10.12 30.25
C GLU A 55 -10.30 -9.69 29.66
N LEU A 56 -10.24 -9.55 28.33
CA LEU A 56 -9.03 -9.15 27.61
C LEU A 56 -8.52 -7.81 28.13
N VAL A 57 -9.38 -6.79 28.12
CA VAL A 57 -9.01 -5.43 28.53
C VAL A 57 -8.57 -5.38 29.99
N SER A 58 -9.22 -6.12 30.89
CA SER A 58 -8.83 -6.19 32.30
C SER A 58 -7.47 -6.86 32.54
N SER A 59 -6.99 -7.63 31.56
CA SER A 59 -5.73 -8.38 31.63
C SER A 59 -4.58 -7.66 30.92
N LEU A 60 -4.85 -6.55 30.23
CA LEU A 60 -3.85 -5.81 29.45
C LEU A 60 -3.31 -4.60 30.25
N PRO A 61 -2.04 -4.23 30.04
CA PRO A 61 -1.43 -3.05 30.65
C PRO A 61 -1.85 -1.77 29.91
N ILE A 62 -3.16 -1.48 29.91
CA ILE A 62 -3.78 -0.36 29.20
C ILE A 62 -4.31 0.65 30.20
N HIS A 63 -4.17 1.94 29.90
CA HIS A 63 -4.73 2.98 30.73
C HIS A 63 -6.27 2.85 30.79
N PRO A 64 -6.93 2.96 31.96
CA PRO A 64 -8.37 2.75 32.09
C PRO A 64 -9.24 3.54 31.11
N SER A 65 -8.83 4.76 30.73
CA SER A 65 -9.55 5.59 29.76
C SER A 65 -9.50 5.07 28.31
N LYS A 66 -8.61 4.12 28.00
CA LYS A 66 -8.34 3.63 26.63
C LYS A 66 -8.84 2.21 26.38
N THR A 67 -9.38 1.58 27.43
CA THR A 67 -10.05 0.28 27.43
C THR A 67 -11.08 0.15 26.30
N GLN A 68 -11.86 1.21 26.07
CA GLN A 68 -12.87 1.27 25.03
C GLN A 68 -12.33 1.14 23.60
N TYR A 69 -11.08 1.50 23.31
CA TYR A 69 -10.53 1.47 21.94
C TYR A 69 -10.00 0.08 21.53
N VAL A 70 -9.81 -0.84 22.48
CA VAL A 70 -9.23 -2.17 22.21
C VAL A 70 -10.06 -2.97 21.21
N HIS A 71 -11.39 -2.83 21.24
CA HIS A 71 -12.27 -3.54 20.31
C HIS A 71 -12.02 -3.13 18.84
N ARG A 72 -11.56 -1.89 18.58
CA ARG A 72 -11.25 -1.40 17.23
C ARG A 72 -10.03 -2.11 16.68
N ILE A 73 -8.95 -2.19 17.47
CA ILE A 73 -7.74 -2.98 17.16
C ILE A 73 -8.13 -4.44 16.87
N MET A 74 -8.92 -5.05 17.76
CA MET A 74 -9.32 -6.44 17.59
C MET A 74 -10.12 -6.66 16.30
N ARG A 75 -10.99 -5.72 15.91
CA ARG A 75 -11.78 -5.82 14.67
C ARG A 75 -10.89 -5.92 13.42
N ILE A 76 -9.83 -5.12 13.33
CA ILE A 76 -8.87 -5.22 12.22
C ILE A 76 -8.10 -6.52 12.30
N LEU A 77 -7.59 -6.90 13.47
CA LEU A 77 -6.76 -8.09 13.58
C LEU A 77 -7.55 -9.39 13.39
N VAL A 78 -8.87 -9.38 13.66
CA VAL A 78 -9.80 -10.44 13.26
C VAL A 78 -9.98 -10.43 11.74
N HIS A 79 -10.22 -9.26 11.13
CA HIS A 79 -10.33 -9.13 9.68
C HIS A 79 -9.05 -9.56 8.94
N SER A 80 -7.88 -9.24 9.49
CA SER A 80 -6.55 -9.65 9.03
C SER A 80 -6.19 -11.10 9.38
N GLY A 81 -7.08 -11.86 10.03
CA GLY A 81 -6.89 -13.29 10.26
C GLY A 81 -5.88 -13.68 11.35
N PHE A 82 -5.46 -12.76 12.23
CA PHE A 82 -4.62 -13.08 13.41
C PHE A 82 -5.44 -13.60 14.59
N PHE A 83 -6.70 -13.17 14.66
CA PHE A 83 -7.67 -13.61 15.64
C PHE A 83 -8.93 -14.09 14.96
N SER A 84 -9.71 -14.86 15.68
CA SER A 84 -11.04 -15.27 15.28
C SER A 84 -12.03 -14.86 16.36
N GLN A 85 -13.22 -14.49 15.92
CA GLN A 85 -14.29 -14.04 16.78
C GLN A 85 -15.37 -15.10 16.86
N GLN A 86 -15.80 -15.43 18.07
CA GLN A 86 -16.89 -16.36 18.33
C GLN A 86 -17.96 -15.68 19.18
N ASN A 87 -19.23 -15.83 18.79
CA ASN A 87 -20.35 -15.45 19.64
C ASN A 87 -20.56 -16.51 20.72
N LEU A 88 -20.42 -16.13 21.98
CA LEU A 88 -20.83 -16.99 23.08
C LEU A 88 -22.37 -16.95 23.17
N ASN A 89 -23.00 -18.11 23.41
CA ASN A 89 -24.45 -18.27 23.45
C ASN A 89 -25.07 -17.40 24.57
N GLY A 90 -25.43 -16.14 24.27
CA GLY A 90 -25.98 -15.23 25.29
C GLY A 90 -26.35 -13.79 24.89
N GLY A 91 -26.16 -13.34 23.65
CA GLY A 91 -26.65 -12.02 23.18
C GLY A 91 -25.61 -11.20 22.40
N PRO A 92 -26.00 -10.06 21.80
CA PRO A 92 -25.22 -9.31 20.81
C PRO A 92 -23.92 -8.64 21.32
N ASN A 93 -23.54 -8.80 22.59
CA ASN A 93 -22.35 -8.18 23.20
C ASN A 93 -21.42 -9.18 23.91
N GLN A 94 -21.47 -10.48 23.56
CA GLN A 94 -20.59 -11.52 24.12
C GLN A 94 -19.67 -12.12 23.04
N GLU A 95 -18.99 -11.23 22.32
CA GLU A 95 -17.93 -11.59 21.38
C GLU A 95 -16.69 -12.01 22.17
N ALA A 96 -16.17 -13.20 21.85
CA ALA A 96 -14.95 -13.73 22.44
C ALA A 96 -13.90 -13.97 21.36
N TYR A 97 -12.65 -13.66 21.70
CA TYR A 97 -11.51 -13.73 20.79
C TYR A 97 -10.63 -14.93 21.11
N PHE A 98 -10.14 -15.60 20.08
CA PHE A 98 -9.09 -16.61 20.20
C PHE A 98 -8.07 -16.47 19.07
N LEU A 99 -6.87 -17.03 19.26
CA LEU A 99 -5.79 -16.94 18.29
C LEU A 99 -6.02 -17.86 17.10
N SER A 100 -5.77 -17.32 15.90
CA SER A 100 -5.58 -18.13 14.70
C SER A 100 -4.19 -18.79 14.72
N GLN A 101 -3.89 -19.60 13.70
CA GLN A 101 -2.55 -20.18 13.55
C GLN A 101 -1.47 -19.10 13.34
N SER A 102 -1.76 -18.04 12.58
CA SER A 102 -0.87 -16.89 12.42
C SER A 102 -0.73 -16.09 13.72
N GLY A 103 -1.80 -15.95 14.50
CA GLY A 103 -1.73 -15.31 15.82
C GLY A 103 -0.81 -16.04 16.80
N ARG A 104 -0.75 -17.38 16.75
CA ARG A 104 0.13 -18.19 17.62
C ARG A 104 1.61 -17.99 17.34
N LEU A 105 1.96 -17.52 16.15
CA LEU A 105 3.34 -17.14 15.82
C LEU A 105 3.77 -15.83 16.50
N LEU A 106 2.87 -15.12 17.19
CA LEU A 106 3.18 -13.86 17.87
C LEU A 106 3.40 -14.03 19.38
N LEU A 107 3.30 -15.27 19.88
CA LEU A 107 3.44 -15.59 21.30
C LEU A 107 4.88 -15.47 21.76
N GLU A 108 5.10 -14.83 22.92
CA GLU A 108 6.43 -14.58 23.47
C GLU A 108 7.20 -15.87 23.77
N ASP A 109 6.56 -16.84 24.43
CA ASP A 109 7.20 -18.09 24.88
C ASP A 109 7.24 -19.19 23.79
N SER A 110 6.84 -18.87 22.55
CA SER A 110 6.83 -19.85 21.46
C SER A 110 8.21 -19.97 20.82
N PRO A 111 8.77 -21.19 20.66
CA PRO A 111 10.06 -21.39 19.99
C PRO A 111 10.01 -21.10 18.48
N LEU A 112 8.84 -20.77 17.93
CA LEU A 112 8.61 -20.42 16.53
C LEU A 112 8.10 -18.96 16.41
N SER A 113 8.34 -18.14 17.44
CA SER A 113 7.76 -16.80 17.55
C SER A 113 8.33 -15.77 16.58
N MET A 114 7.52 -15.22 15.69
CA MET A 114 7.90 -14.11 14.83
C MET A 114 7.88 -12.75 15.53
N ARG A 115 7.55 -12.70 16.83
CA ARG A 115 7.51 -11.45 17.62
C ARG A 115 8.81 -10.66 17.59
N PRO A 116 10.01 -11.25 17.82
CA PRO A 116 11.25 -10.49 17.78
C PRO A 116 11.52 -9.88 16.40
N LEU A 117 11.25 -10.63 15.33
CA LEU A 117 11.39 -10.16 13.95
C LEU A 117 10.42 -8.99 13.65
N LEU A 118 9.16 -9.11 14.07
CA LEU A 118 8.17 -8.05 13.93
C LEU A 118 8.58 -6.77 14.67
N LEU A 119 9.05 -6.90 15.91
CA LEU A 119 9.45 -5.75 16.72
C LEU A 119 10.73 -5.09 16.18
N MET A 120 11.65 -5.88 15.62
CA MET A 120 12.87 -5.39 14.96
C MET A 120 12.53 -4.60 13.69
N LEU A 121 11.81 -5.20 12.74
CA LEU A 121 11.50 -4.58 11.44
C LEU A 121 10.65 -3.32 11.57
N LEU A 122 9.78 -3.27 12.57
CA LEU A 122 8.95 -2.11 12.85
C LEU A 122 9.56 -1.19 13.93
N ASP A 123 10.81 -1.39 14.35
CA ASP A 123 11.51 -0.49 15.25
C ASP A 123 11.77 0.85 14.53
N PRO A 124 11.64 2.02 15.19
CA PRO A 124 11.92 3.31 14.57
C PRO A 124 13.31 3.42 13.94
N VAL A 125 14.30 2.67 14.45
CA VAL A 125 15.64 2.64 13.85
C VAL A 125 15.61 2.00 12.46
N LEU A 126 14.80 0.97 12.22
CA LEU A 126 14.67 0.31 10.91
C LEU A 126 13.59 0.93 10.01
N THR A 127 12.56 1.60 10.56
CA THR A 127 11.55 2.28 9.73
C THR A 127 12.00 3.66 9.23
N LYS A 128 12.78 4.42 10.00
CA LYS A 128 13.27 5.76 9.61
C LYS A 128 14.04 5.80 8.28
N PRO A 129 14.92 4.83 7.94
CA PRO A 129 15.57 4.76 6.63
C PRO A 129 14.61 4.83 5.44
N TRP A 130 13.39 4.29 5.57
CA TRP A 130 12.37 4.32 4.53
C TRP A 130 11.86 5.73 4.25
N ASP A 131 11.87 6.64 5.22
CA ASP A 131 11.58 8.07 5.00
C ASP A 131 12.67 8.78 4.21
N CYS A 132 13.91 8.28 4.30
CA CYS A 132 15.08 8.82 3.63
C CYS A 132 15.29 8.23 2.22
N LEU A 133 14.46 7.28 1.78
CA LEU A 133 14.72 6.50 0.56
C LEU A 133 14.90 7.37 -0.69
N SER A 134 14.02 8.36 -0.91
CA SER A 134 14.13 9.27 -2.05
C SER A 134 15.35 10.20 -1.96
N THR A 135 15.79 10.53 -0.74
CA THR A 135 16.99 11.33 -0.49
C THR A 135 18.24 10.51 -0.76
N TRP A 136 18.25 9.24 -0.35
CA TRP A 136 19.33 8.29 -0.63
C TRP A 136 19.55 8.07 -2.13
N PHE A 137 18.46 7.97 -2.92
CA PHE A 137 18.57 7.91 -4.38
C PHE A 137 19.26 9.13 -5.00
N ARG A 138 19.32 10.27 -4.28
CA ARG A 138 19.90 11.55 -4.73
C ARG A 138 21.34 11.78 -4.25
N ASN A 139 21.89 10.92 -3.39
CA ASN A 139 23.24 11.06 -2.83
C ASN A 139 24.10 9.81 -3.05
N ASP A 140 25.35 9.88 -2.62
CA ASP A 140 26.38 8.86 -2.80
C ASP A 140 26.50 7.88 -1.62
N GLU A 141 25.80 8.13 -0.50
CA GLU A 141 25.79 7.26 0.67
C GLU A 141 25.40 5.82 0.31
N VAL A 142 26.06 4.83 0.92
CA VAL A 142 25.91 3.42 0.52
C VAL A 142 24.46 2.96 0.68
N THR A 143 23.85 3.21 1.84
CA THR A 143 22.50 2.76 2.21
C THR A 143 21.60 3.89 2.70
N ALA A 144 20.28 3.74 2.59
CA ALA A 144 19.34 4.70 3.18
C ALA A 144 19.42 4.71 4.72
N PHE A 145 19.84 3.61 5.33
CA PHE A 145 20.17 3.54 6.74
C PHE A 145 21.30 4.51 7.13
N SER A 146 22.36 4.55 6.32
CA SER A 146 23.48 5.47 6.54
C SER A 146 23.06 6.93 6.39
N VAL A 147 22.14 7.23 5.46
CA VAL A 147 21.54 8.58 5.36
C VAL A 147 20.75 8.95 6.62
N ALA A 148 20.01 8.01 7.20
CA ALA A 148 19.16 8.27 8.36
C ALA A 148 19.93 8.40 9.68
N HIS A 149 21.08 7.71 9.81
CA HIS A 149 21.78 7.51 11.08
C HIS A 149 23.28 7.83 11.06
N GLY A 150 23.86 8.13 9.89
CA GLY A 150 25.27 8.52 9.72
C GLY A 150 26.29 7.40 9.92
N ARG A 151 25.86 6.13 9.88
CA ARG A 151 26.69 4.93 10.08
C ARG A 151 25.99 3.70 9.50
N THR A 152 26.72 2.60 9.33
CA THR A 152 26.14 1.32 8.87
C THR A 152 25.29 0.65 9.96
N LEU A 153 24.45 -0.31 9.57
CA LEU A 153 23.64 -1.10 10.50
C LEU A 153 24.52 -1.83 11.53
N TRP A 154 25.61 -2.46 11.08
CA TRP A 154 26.52 -3.23 11.93
C TRP A 154 27.24 -2.34 12.97
N GLU A 155 27.70 -1.16 12.56
CA GLU A 155 28.31 -0.18 13.49
C GLU A 155 27.28 0.39 14.47
N TYR A 156 26.04 0.60 14.02
CA TYR A 156 24.95 1.05 14.90
C TYR A 156 24.65 -0.03 15.95
N ALA A 157 24.44 -1.28 15.52
CA ALA A 157 24.17 -2.41 16.42
C ALA A 157 25.31 -2.61 17.42
N GLY A 158 26.57 -2.53 16.99
CA GLY A 158 27.72 -2.61 17.89
C GLY A 158 27.78 -1.51 18.96
N GLN A 159 27.07 -0.39 18.79
CA GLN A 159 27.02 0.73 19.74
C GLN A 159 25.69 0.81 20.52
N ASP A 160 24.62 0.22 20.03
CA ASP A 160 23.31 0.16 20.69
C ASP A 160 23.00 -1.30 21.12
N PRO A 161 23.28 -1.67 22.38
CA PRO A 161 22.98 -2.99 22.91
C PRO A 161 21.50 -3.38 22.79
N ARG A 162 20.57 -2.41 22.82
CA ARG A 162 19.14 -2.67 22.68
C ARG A 162 18.82 -3.19 21.28
N LEU A 163 19.33 -2.50 20.24
CA LEU A 163 19.15 -2.94 18.87
C LEU A 163 19.90 -4.26 18.61
N ASN A 164 21.14 -4.39 19.09
CA ASN A 164 21.92 -5.62 18.95
C ASN A 164 21.18 -6.84 19.52
N ASN A 165 20.64 -6.71 20.73
CA ASN A 165 19.88 -7.78 21.38
C ASN A 165 18.60 -8.11 20.62
N LEU A 166 17.88 -7.10 20.12
CA LEU A 166 16.66 -7.29 19.34
C LEU A 166 16.94 -7.97 17.99
N PHE A 167 18.01 -7.56 17.30
CA PHE A 167 18.48 -8.16 16.06
C PHE A 167 18.86 -9.62 16.26
N ASN A 168 19.72 -9.90 17.25
CA ASN A 168 20.16 -11.26 17.57
C ASN A 168 18.97 -12.16 17.97
N ALA A 169 17.99 -11.64 18.71
CA ALA A 169 16.78 -12.39 19.05
C ALA A 169 15.93 -12.73 17.82
N ALA A 170 15.79 -11.80 16.86
CA ALA A 170 15.08 -12.04 15.61
C ALA A 170 15.77 -13.13 14.76
N MET A 171 17.09 -13.02 14.59
CA MET A 171 17.89 -13.99 13.82
C MET A 171 17.92 -15.37 14.49
N ALA A 172 18.03 -15.41 15.82
CA ALA A 172 18.01 -16.65 16.58
C ALA A 172 16.67 -17.38 16.43
N ASN A 173 15.54 -16.67 16.52
CA ASN A 173 14.24 -17.31 16.46
C ASN A 173 13.92 -17.87 15.07
N ASP A 174 14.27 -17.15 13.99
CA ASP A 174 14.16 -17.71 12.62
C ASP A 174 14.97 -19.01 12.48
N SER A 175 16.18 -19.01 13.03
CA SER A 175 17.10 -20.16 12.97
C SER A 175 16.57 -21.41 13.68
N VAL A 176 15.64 -21.29 14.65
CA VAL A 176 15.03 -22.46 15.32
C VAL A 176 14.19 -23.29 14.35
N LEU A 177 13.43 -22.66 13.45
CA LEU A 177 12.65 -23.41 12.47
C LEU A 177 13.57 -24.03 11.42
N VAL A 178 14.48 -23.22 10.87
CA VAL A 178 15.41 -23.64 9.82
C VAL A 178 16.26 -24.82 10.28
N SER A 179 16.82 -24.75 11.49
CA SER A 179 17.61 -25.85 12.07
C SER A 179 16.82 -27.15 12.20
N LYS A 180 15.57 -27.11 12.66
CA LYS A 180 14.69 -28.30 12.74
C LYS A 180 14.49 -28.94 11.37
N VAL A 181 14.29 -28.15 10.32
CA VAL A 181 14.13 -28.67 8.96
C VAL A 181 15.44 -29.28 8.46
N ILE A 182 16.56 -28.61 8.66
CA ILE A 182 17.88 -29.08 8.21
C ILE A 182 18.29 -30.38 8.91
N VAL A 183 18.16 -30.43 10.24
CA VAL A 183 18.49 -31.61 11.04
C VAL A 183 17.59 -32.80 10.69
N SER A 184 16.32 -32.58 10.35
CA SER A 184 15.38 -33.67 10.06
C SER A 184 15.44 -34.15 8.61
N LYS A 185 15.47 -33.24 7.63
CA LYS A 185 15.31 -33.54 6.19
C LYS A 185 16.62 -33.50 5.40
N CYS A 186 17.64 -32.81 5.90
CA CYS A 186 18.88 -32.55 5.15
C CYS A 186 20.11 -33.23 5.76
N LYS A 187 19.93 -34.31 6.52
CA LYS A 187 21.02 -35.04 7.21
C LYS A 187 22.19 -35.40 6.29
N GLY A 188 21.89 -35.82 5.05
CA GLY A 188 22.89 -36.19 4.05
C GLY A 188 23.89 -35.07 3.70
N ILE A 189 23.53 -33.79 3.94
CA ILE A 189 24.44 -32.66 3.72
C ILE A 189 25.65 -32.74 4.66
N PHE A 190 25.48 -33.28 5.87
CA PHE A 190 26.54 -33.37 6.88
C PHE A 190 27.33 -34.68 6.84
N GLU A 191 27.03 -35.59 5.90
CA GLU A 191 27.82 -36.82 5.73
C GLU A 191 29.28 -36.51 5.42
N GLY A 192 30.19 -37.12 6.19
CA GLY A 192 31.64 -36.97 6.07
C GLY A 192 32.22 -35.69 6.69
N VAL A 193 31.40 -34.83 7.30
CA VAL A 193 31.82 -33.61 7.99
C VAL A 193 32.24 -33.97 9.42
N SER A 194 33.42 -33.52 9.87
CA SER A 194 33.89 -33.68 11.26
C SER A 194 34.10 -32.33 11.95
N SER A 195 34.28 -31.25 11.19
CA SER A 195 34.34 -29.87 11.68
C SER A 195 33.47 -28.94 10.82
N LEU A 196 32.73 -28.03 11.45
CA LEU A 196 31.88 -27.05 10.78
C LEU A 196 32.08 -25.67 11.38
N VAL A 197 32.27 -24.65 10.54
CA VAL A 197 32.24 -23.24 10.98
C VAL A 197 30.94 -22.60 10.49
N ASP A 198 30.18 -22.01 11.41
CA ASP A 198 28.98 -21.20 11.16
C ASP A 198 29.41 -19.73 11.07
N VAL A 199 29.60 -19.25 9.84
CA VAL A 199 30.13 -17.92 9.52
C VAL A 199 29.00 -16.90 9.58
N GLY A 200 29.15 -15.88 10.42
CA GLY A 200 28.05 -14.99 10.80
C GLY A 200 26.98 -15.73 11.62
N GLY A 201 27.40 -16.73 12.41
CA GLY A 201 26.48 -17.63 13.12
C GLY A 201 25.69 -16.98 14.28
N GLY A 202 25.90 -15.68 14.53
CA GLY A 202 25.23 -14.90 15.57
C GLY A 202 25.49 -15.47 16.96
N VAL A 203 24.41 -15.66 17.71
CA VAL A 203 24.46 -16.28 19.05
C VAL A 203 24.62 -17.81 19.00
N GLY A 204 24.74 -18.42 17.80
CA GLY A 204 25.06 -19.83 17.63
C GLY A 204 23.87 -20.79 17.56
N THR A 205 22.65 -20.32 17.30
CA THR A 205 21.44 -21.18 17.28
C THR A 205 21.55 -22.33 16.27
N MET A 206 22.05 -22.05 15.06
CA MET A 206 22.23 -23.06 14.01
C MET A 206 23.32 -24.07 14.39
N ALA A 207 24.52 -23.60 14.71
CA ALA A 207 25.62 -24.43 15.17
C ALA A 207 25.26 -25.30 16.38
N THR A 208 24.50 -24.77 17.35
CA THR A 208 24.05 -25.52 18.53
C THR A 208 23.18 -26.70 18.10
N ALA A 209 22.13 -26.46 17.32
CA ALA A 209 21.24 -27.51 16.84
C ALA A 209 21.97 -28.58 16.00
N ILE A 210 22.96 -28.17 15.20
CA ILE A 210 23.80 -29.10 14.43
C ILE A 210 24.67 -29.94 15.36
N SER A 211 25.35 -29.32 16.33
CA SER A 211 26.25 -30.02 17.27
C SER A 211 25.50 -31.03 18.15
N GLU A 212 24.26 -30.73 18.53
CA GLU A 212 23.38 -31.63 19.29
C GLU A 212 22.88 -32.80 18.42
N ALA A 213 22.50 -32.52 17.18
CA ALA A 213 22.02 -33.53 16.24
C ALA A 213 23.13 -34.46 15.73
N PHE A 214 24.36 -33.93 15.63
CA PHE A 214 25.53 -34.63 15.11
C PHE A 214 26.73 -34.49 16.07
N PRO A 215 26.74 -35.22 17.20
CA PRO A 215 27.78 -35.05 18.24
C PRO A 215 29.22 -35.42 17.83
N HIS A 216 29.42 -35.87 16.60
CA HIS A 216 30.74 -36.14 16.02
C HIS A 216 31.30 -34.92 15.26
N ILE A 217 30.48 -33.90 15.01
CA ILE A 217 30.88 -32.66 14.34
C ILE A 217 31.29 -31.64 15.41
N HIS A 218 32.52 -31.14 15.31
CA HIS A 218 32.98 -29.98 16.09
C HIS A 218 32.52 -28.70 15.40
N CYS A 219 31.71 -27.90 16.07
CA CYS A 219 31.15 -26.66 15.52
C CYS A 219 31.89 -25.43 16.08
N THR A 220 32.19 -24.47 15.21
CA THR A 220 32.72 -23.16 15.59
C THR A 220 31.75 -22.08 15.12
N VAL A 221 31.20 -21.29 16.02
CA VAL A 221 30.43 -20.09 15.68
C VAL A 221 31.40 -18.94 15.46
N PHE A 222 31.43 -18.38 14.26
CA PHE A 222 32.35 -17.30 13.90
C PHE A 222 31.57 -16.03 13.58
N ASP A 223 31.77 -14.96 14.36
CA ASP A 223 31.04 -13.69 14.21
C ASP A 223 31.87 -12.49 14.70
N LEU A 224 31.33 -11.28 14.58
CA LEU A 224 31.94 -10.05 15.06
C LEU A 224 32.16 -10.07 16.58
N PRO A 225 33.19 -9.38 17.09
CA PRO A 225 33.51 -9.40 18.52
C PRO A 225 32.33 -9.01 19.44
N HIS A 226 31.53 -8.00 19.07
CA HIS A 226 30.41 -7.54 19.90
C HIS A 226 29.23 -8.54 19.97
N VAL A 227 29.25 -9.60 19.16
CA VAL A 227 28.22 -10.64 19.13
C VAL A 227 28.63 -11.83 19.99
N VAL A 228 29.89 -12.28 19.87
CA VAL A 228 30.33 -13.57 20.45
C VAL A 228 31.30 -13.48 21.64
N SER A 229 31.85 -12.30 21.96
CA SER A 229 32.92 -12.20 22.99
C SER A 229 32.49 -12.66 24.39
N ASP A 230 31.20 -12.56 24.72
CA ASP A 230 30.65 -12.94 26.03
C ASP A 230 30.01 -14.34 26.03
N LEU A 231 30.08 -15.07 24.92
CA LEU A 231 29.45 -16.38 24.77
C LEU A 231 30.43 -17.50 25.14
N GLN A 232 29.94 -18.49 25.88
CA GLN A 232 30.72 -19.67 26.27
C GLN A 232 30.31 -20.88 25.43
N GLY A 233 31.31 -21.56 24.88
CA GLY A 233 31.12 -22.80 24.14
C GLY A 233 30.63 -23.96 25.00
N SER A 234 30.27 -25.05 24.33
CA SER A 234 29.97 -26.34 24.94
C SER A 234 30.97 -27.40 24.45
N LYS A 235 30.76 -28.68 24.80
CA LYS A 235 31.74 -29.76 24.56
C LYS A 235 32.24 -29.85 23.11
N ASN A 236 31.35 -29.67 22.14
CA ASN A 236 31.64 -29.76 20.70
C ASN A 236 31.27 -28.46 19.97
N LEU A 237 31.11 -27.35 20.69
CA LEU A 237 30.77 -26.05 20.13
C LEU A 237 31.67 -24.99 20.75
N GLU A 238 32.35 -24.20 19.92
CA GLU A 238 33.16 -23.08 20.38
C GLU A 238 32.80 -21.79 19.65
N TYR A 239 33.23 -20.65 20.19
CA TYR A 239 33.01 -19.33 19.61
C TYR A 239 34.34 -18.73 19.19
N ALA A 240 34.36 -18.09 18.03
CA ALA A 240 35.52 -17.37 17.49
C ALA A 240 35.08 -15.98 17.02
N ALA A 241 35.78 -14.94 17.51
CA ALA A 241 35.52 -13.58 17.08
C ALA A 241 36.42 -13.21 15.89
N GLY A 242 35.87 -12.50 14.90
CA GLY A 242 36.66 -11.95 13.81
C GLY A 242 35.80 -11.31 12.72
N ASP A 243 36.47 -10.96 11.61
CA ASP A 243 35.83 -10.41 10.41
C ASP A 243 35.98 -11.41 9.25
N MET A 244 34.84 -11.89 8.74
CA MET A 244 34.79 -12.83 7.61
C MET A 244 35.31 -12.27 6.29
N LEU A 245 35.40 -10.94 6.16
CA LEU A 245 36.03 -10.29 5.01
C LEU A 245 37.56 -10.39 5.08
N GLU A 246 38.13 -10.56 6.27
CA GLU A 246 39.57 -10.71 6.48
C GLU A 246 40.01 -12.17 6.45
N ALA A 247 39.38 -13.02 7.27
CA ALA A 247 39.70 -14.45 7.35
C ALA A 247 38.55 -15.26 7.95
N VAL A 248 38.37 -16.49 7.47
CA VAL A 248 37.44 -17.47 8.03
C VAL A 248 38.23 -18.64 8.66
N PRO A 249 37.87 -19.14 9.85
CA PRO A 249 38.52 -20.31 10.45
C PRO A 249 38.42 -21.57 9.56
N PRO A 250 39.47 -22.41 9.49
CA PRO A 250 39.45 -23.63 8.67
C PRO A 250 38.53 -24.71 9.27
N ALA A 251 37.71 -25.35 8.42
CA ALA A 251 36.84 -26.47 8.78
C ALA A 251 36.51 -27.34 7.55
N ASP A 252 35.91 -28.52 7.76
CA ASP A 252 35.46 -29.40 6.68
C ASP A 252 34.23 -28.84 5.94
N ALA A 253 33.35 -28.16 6.69
CA ALA A 253 32.19 -27.47 6.17
C ALA A 253 32.09 -26.03 6.68
N LEU A 254 31.62 -25.13 5.82
CA LEU A 254 31.32 -23.74 6.17
C LEU A 254 29.84 -23.49 5.94
N LEU A 255 29.14 -22.91 6.91
CA LEU A 255 27.72 -22.57 6.85
C LEU A 255 27.57 -21.05 6.81
N LEU A 256 26.75 -20.56 5.88
CA LEU A 256 26.39 -19.15 5.69
C LEU A 256 24.86 -19.08 5.61
N LYS A 257 24.19 -18.71 6.70
CA LYS A 257 22.73 -18.52 6.75
C LYS A 257 22.42 -17.03 6.85
N TRP A 258 21.64 -16.48 5.92
CA TRP A 258 21.29 -15.04 5.93
C TRP A 258 22.51 -14.15 6.04
N ILE A 259 23.54 -14.50 5.25
CA ILE A 259 24.78 -13.72 5.21
C ILE A 259 24.89 -13.06 3.86
N LEU A 260 24.93 -13.84 2.79
CA LEU A 260 25.28 -13.34 1.47
C LEU A 260 24.20 -12.41 0.88
N HIS A 261 22.97 -12.43 1.40
CA HIS A 261 21.95 -11.45 1.02
C HIS A 261 22.21 -10.03 1.55
N ASP A 262 23.05 -9.85 2.56
CA ASP A 262 23.38 -8.53 3.16
C ASP A 262 24.43 -7.75 2.35
N TRP A 263 25.16 -8.45 1.48
CA TRP A 263 26.38 -7.95 0.84
C TRP A 263 26.23 -7.79 -0.67
N SER A 264 27.03 -6.87 -1.23
CA SER A 264 27.14 -6.70 -2.68
C SER A 264 27.78 -7.94 -3.30
N ASP A 265 27.72 -8.06 -4.63
CA ASP A 265 28.33 -9.18 -5.33
C ASP A 265 29.86 -9.25 -5.11
N GLU A 266 30.53 -8.10 -5.05
CA GLU A 266 31.97 -8.01 -4.79
C GLU A 266 32.34 -8.53 -3.40
N ASP A 267 31.59 -8.12 -2.38
CA ASP A 267 31.81 -8.56 -1.01
C ASP A 267 31.42 -10.03 -0.83
N CYS A 268 30.34 -10.50 -1.47
CA CYS A 268 29.98 -11.92 -1.54
C CYS A 268 31.12 -12.77 -2.13
N ILE A 269 31.71 -12.33 -3.26
CA ILE A 269 32.84 -13.03 -3.88
C ILE A 269 34.03 -13.06 -2.91
N LYS A 270 34.32 -11.95 -2.22
CA LYS A 270 35.38 -11.89 -1.22
C LYS A 270 35.14 -12.87 -0.07
N ILE A 271 33.94 -12.89 0.50
CA ILE A 271 33.54 -13.83 1.57
C ILE A 271 33.70 -15.28 1.09
N LEU A 272 33.19 -15.60 -0.11
CA LEU A 272 33.30 -16.93 -0.70
C LEU A 272 34.75 -17.34 -0.98
N GLN A 273 35.61 -16.40 -1.37
CA GLN A 273 37.05 -16.63 -1.52
C GLN A 273 37.72 -16.90 -0.18
N GLN A 274 37.36 -16.20 0.89
CA GLN A 274 37.84 -16.48 2.25
C GLN A 274 37.40 -17.87 2.72
N CYS A 275 36.13 -18.23 2.46
CA CYS A 275 35.60 -19.57 2.71
C CYS A 275 36.40 -20.64 1.96
N LYS A 276 36.69 -20.41 0.68
CA LYS A 276 37.51 -21.33 -0.13
C LYS A 276 38.93 -21.45 0.42
N GLN A 277 39.56 -20.36 0.84
CA GLN A 277 40.89 -20.40 1.46
C GLN A 277 40.89 -21.19 2.78
N ALA A 278 39.86 -20.99 3.62
CA ALA A 278 39.70 -21.70 4.88
C ALA A 278 39.59 -23.22 4.66
N ILE A 279 38.84 -23.63 3.64
CA ILE A 279 38.74 -25.04 3.23
C ILE A 279 40.08 -25.59 2.73
N MET A 280 40.80 -24.86 1.88
CA MET A 280 42.04 -25.34 1.26
C MET A 280 43.21 -25.48 2.24
N ARG A 281 43.16 -24.77 3.38
CA ARG A 281 44.14 -24.91 4.47
C ARG A 281 43.96 -26.18 5.30
N ASN A 282 42.85 -26.89 5.13
CA ASN A 282 42.58 -28.15 5.84
C ASN A 282 43.16 -29.35 5.07
N GLU A 283 44.44 -29.64 5.28
CA GLU A 283 45.21 -30.66 4.55
C GLU A 283 44.73 -32.11 4.77
N LYS A 284 43.76 -32.36 5.67
CA LYS A 284 43.39 -33.69 6.15
C LYS A 284 42.27 -34.41 5.38
N GLN A 285 41.51 -33.73 4.50
CA GLN A 285 40.28 -34.30 3.93
C GLN A 285 40.10 -34.09 2.41
N LYS A 286 39.40 -35.05 1.77
CA LYS A 286 39.08 -35.07 0.32
C LYS A 286 37.70 -34.52 -0.04
N VAL A 287 36.84 -34.21 0.94
CA VAL A 287 35.46 -33.74 0.73
C VAL A 287 35.25 -32.48 1.56
N TRP A 288 34.88 -31.38 0.90
CA TRP A 288 34.66 -30.07 1.49
C TRP A 288 33.31 -29.51 1.03
N LYS A 289 32.65 -28.73 1.87
CA LYS A 289 31.31 -28.20 1.58
C LYS A 289 31.17 -26.75 2.05
N VAL A 290 30.64 -25.88 1.20
CA VAL A 290 30.08 -24.59 1.61
C VAL A 290 28.56 -24.73 1.50
N ILE A 291 27.86 -24.47 2.60
CA ILE A 291 26.42 -24.61 2.75
C ILE A 291 25.84 -23.20 2.89
N ILE A 292 24.96 -22.82 1.99
CA ILE A 292 24.32 -21.49 1.98
C ILE A 292 22.82 -21.68 2.19
N ILE A 293 22.25 -20.89 3.09
CA ILE A 293 20.81 -20.83 3.35
C ILE A 293 20.36 -19.39 3.16
N ASP A 294 19.84 -19.11 1.97
CA ASP A 294 19.31 -17.80 1.58
C ASP A 294 18.11 -17.94 0.64
N ILE A 295 17.42 -16.84 0.36
CA ILE A 295 16.29 -16.82 -0.57
C ILE A 295 16.79 -17.01 -2.01
N VAL A 296 16.06 -17.83 -2.77
CA VAL A 296 16.22 -17.98 -4.22
C VAL A 296 14.95 -17.51 -4.90
N ARG A 297 15.03 -16.37 -5.60
CA ARG A 297 13.89 -15.74 -6.29
C ARG A 297 13.43 -16.53 -7.52
N GLU A 298 12.18 -16.28 -7.93
CA GLU A 298 11.59 -16.72 -9.22
C GLU A 298 11.49 -18.25 -9.40
N ASN A 299 11.25 -18.98 -8.31
CA ASN A 299 11.11 -20.44 -8.38
C ASN A 299 9.74 -20.82 -8.98
N LYS A 300 9.75 -21.57 -10.10
CA LYS A 300 8.63 -21.73 -11.05
C LYS A 300 7.33 -22.35 -10.52
N ASN A 301 7.28 -22.79 -9.27
CA ASN A 301 6.15 -23.54 -8.70
C ASN A 301 5.43 -22.84 -7.53
N ARG A 302 5.89 -21.66 -7.07
CA ARG A 302 5.32 -21.01 -5.87
C ARG A 302 4.10 -20.13 -6.12
N ASP A 303 3.30 -19.93 -5.08
CA ASP A 303 2.16 -19.01 -5.07
C ASP A 303 2.58 -17.52 -5.13
N GLU A 304 1.63 -16.65 -5.48
CA GLU A 304 1.85 -15.19 -5.56
C GLU A 304 2.25 -14.59 -4.20
N VAL A 305 1.69 -15.12 -3.10
CA VAL A 305 1.93 -14.67 -1.72
C VAL A 305 3.41 -14.84 -1.35
N SER A 306 4.04 -15.95 -1.73
CA SER A 306 5.48 -16.17 -1.53
C SER A 306 6.36 -15.29 -2.42
N THR A 307 5.84 -14.75 -3.52
CA THR A 307 6.61 -13.87 -4.41
C THR A 307 6.68 -12.45 -3.86
N GLU A 308 5.57 -11.94 -3.33
CA GLU A 308 5.49 -10.62 -2.69
C GLU A 308 6.49 -10.51 -1.52
N THR A 309 6.51 -11.51 -0.63
CA THR A 309 7.47 -11.55 0.49
C THR A 309 8.92 -11.48 0.03
N GLN A 310 9.28 -12.14 -1.07
CA GLN A 310 10.65 -12.10 -1.61
C GLN A 310 11.02 -10.71 -2.13
N LEU A 311 10.06 -9.99 -2.72
CA LEU A 311 10.28 -8.62 -3.18
C LEU A 311 10.42 -7.66 -2.00
N PHE A 312 9.67 -7.88 -0.92
CA PHE A 312 9.84 -7.10 0.31
C PHE A 312 11.19 -7.31 0.96
N PHE A 313 11.67 -8.55 1.09
CA PHE A 313 13.03 -8.82 1.56
C PHE A 313 14.08 -8.19 0.64
N ASP A 314 13.91 -8.31 -0.68
CA ASP A 314 14.82 -7.63 -1.63
C ASP A 314 14.87 -6.13 -1.35
N MET A 315 13.75 -5.48 -1.04
CA MET A 315 13.77 -4.05 -0.77
C MET A 315 14.25 -3.69 0.64
N GLU A 316 13.99 -4.52 1.64
CA GLU A 316 14.60 -4.37 2.96
C GLU A 316 16.14 -4.41 2.87
N MET A 317 16.69 -5.36 2.11
CA MET A 317 18.14 -5.48 1.87
C MET A 317 18.71 -4.27 1.12
N MET A 318 17.91 -3.60 0.29
CA MET A 318 18.32 -2.36 -0.39
C MET A 318 18.40 -1.15 0.56
N VAL A 319 17.49 -1.10 1.53
CA VAL A 319 17.31 0.06 2.41
C VAL A 319 18.29 0.02 3.59
N THR A 320 18.46 -1.15 4.19
CA THR A 320 19.18 -1.32 5.46
C THR A 320 20.66 -1.64 5.27
N VAL A 321 20.99 -2.48 4.29
CA VAL A 321 22.34 -2.99 3.99
C VAL A 321 22.68 -2.77 2.51
N ASN A 322 23.88 -3.17 2.07
CA ASN A 322 24.29 -3.04 0.65
C ASN A 322 24.01 -4.34 -0.11
N GLY A 323 22.85 -4.95 0.18
CA GLY A 323 22.54 -6.32 -0.15
C GLY A 323 21.42 -6.49 -1.18
N MET A 324 21.13 -7.75 -1.53
CA MET A 324 20.04 -8.12 -2.43
C MET A 324 19.65 -9.60 -2.36
N GLU A 325 18.39 -9.86 -2.72
CA GLU A 325 17.90 -11.23 -2.94
C GLU A 325 18.15 -11.65 -4.39
N ARG A 326 18.69 -12.86 -4.57
CA ARG A 326 19.21 -13.35 -5.86
C ARG A 326 18.39 -14.50 -6.44
N ASN A 327 18.31 -14.58 -7.77
CA ASN A 327 17.79 -15.74 -8.48
C ASN A 327 18.89 -16.80 -8.68
N GLU A 328 18.52 -18.00 -9.16
CA GLU A 328 19.46 -19.11 -9.36
C GLU A 328 20.64 -18.76 -10.30
N LYS A 329 20.41 -17.95 -11.34
CA LYS A 329 21.49 -17.56 -12.28
C LYS A 329 22.49 -16.62 -11.63
N GLU A 330 22.02 -15.66 -10.85
CA GLU A 330 22.84 -14.73 -10.07
C GLU A 330 23.68 -15.48 -9.02
N TRP A 331 23.06 -16.42 -8.29
CA TRP A 331 23.77 -17.32 -7.38
C TRP A 331 24.86 -18.13 -8.09
N GLY A 332 24.52 -18.77 -9.21
CA GLY A 332 25.49 -19.53 -10.00
C GLY A 332 26.69 -18.68 -10.44
N LYS A 333 26.43 -17.45 -10.90
CA LYS A 333 27.49 -16.50 -11.29
C LYS A 333 28.43 -16.17 -10.11
N LEU A 334 27.89 -15.86 -8.93
CA LEU A 334 28.70 -15.61 -7.73
C LEU A 334 29.62 -16.78 -7.40
N PHE A 335 29.08 -18.01 -7.44
CA PHE A 335 29.87 -19.20 -7.13
C PHE A 335 31.01 -19.41 -8.12
N PHE A 336 30.75 -19.23 -9.42
CA PHE A 336 31.79 -19.35 -10.44
C PHE A 336 32.85 -18.26 -10.34
N ASP A 337 32.47 -17.01 -10.09
CA ASP A 337 33.41 -15.90 -9.94
C ASP A 337 34.27 -16.04 -8.68
N ALA A 338 33.73 -16.64 -7.61
CA ALA A 338 34.49 -17.04 -6.42
C ALA A 338 35.36 -18.31 -6.64
N GLY A 339 35.26 -18.94 -7.81
CA GLY A 339 36.07 -20.08 -8.23
C GLY A 339 35.57 -21.44 -7.76
N PHE A 340 34.27 -21.59 -7.48
CA PHE A 340 33.62 -22.89 -7.29
C PHE A 340 33.23 -23.48 -8.65
N LEU A 341 33.33 -24.80 -8.79
CA LEU A 341 33.13 -25.48 -10.08
C LEU A 341 31.72 -26.04 -10.27
N ASN A 342 30.97 -26.22 -9.18
CA ASN A 342 29.63 -26.80 -9.21
C ASN A 342 28.83 -26.36 -7.98
N TYR A 343 27.51 -26.32 -8.09
CA TYR A 343 26.58 -26.05 -6.99
C TYR A 343 25.32 -26.90 -7.14
N LYS A 344 24.60 -27.07 -6.03
CA LYS A 344 23.27 -27.70 -6.01
C LYS A 344 22.34 -26.85 -5.17
N ILE A 345 21.18 -26.52 -5.73
CA ILE A 345 20.11 -25.83 -4.99
C ILE A 345 19.06 -26.86 -4.61
N HIS A 346 18.71 -26.90 -3.32
CA HIS A 346 17.66 -27.74 -2.79
C HIS A 346 16.61 -26.85 -2.13
N PRO A 347 15.32 -26.93 -2.51
CA PRO A 347 14.28 -26.27 -1.74
C PRO A 347 14.26 -26.88 -0.34
N LEU A 348 14.38 -26.03 0.69
CA LEU A 348 14.41 -26.49 2.07
C LEU A 348 13.06 -27.12 2.49
N ILE A 349 11.96 -26.70 1.85
CA ILE A 349 10.59 -27.20 2.07
C ILE A 349 9.94 -27.42 0.69
N ASN A 350 9.43 -28.63 0.42
CA ASN A 350 8.65 -28.95 -0.79
C ASN A 350 7.18 -28.53 -0.62
N GLU A 351 6.50 -28.14 -1.71
CA GLU A 351 5.11 -27.64 -1.73
C GLU A 351 4.07 -28.64 -1.19
N GLU A 352 4.17 -29.92 -1.54
CA GLU A 352 3.31 -30.98 -0.97
C GLU A 352 3.50 -31.16 0.54
N SER A 353 4.58 -30.59 1.10
CA SER A 353 4.94 -30.61 2.51
C SER A 353 4.89 -29.24 3.17
N ALA A 354 4.34 -28.21 2.50
CA ALA A 354 4.21 -26.88 3.08
C ALA A 354 3.21 -26.95 4.24
N SER A 355 3.73 -27.05 5.45
CA SER A 355 2.93 -27.08 6.68
C SER A 355 2.10 -25.80 6.81
N GLU A 356 0.92 -25.87 7.42
CA GLU A 356 0.10 -24.70 7.83
C GLU A 356 0.94 -23.62 8.54
N LEU A 357 2.00 -24.02 9.24
CA LEU A 357 2.97 -23.14 9.86
C LEU A 357 3.66 -22.18 8.87
N LEU A 358 4.06 -22.64 7.68
CA LEU A 358 4.76 -21.82 6.70
C LEU A 358 3.82 -20.79 6.08
N GLN A 359 2.57 -21.19 5.77
CA GLN A 359 1.55 -20.25 5.32
C GLN A 359 1.25 -19.18 6.38
N ALA A 360 1.17 -19.59 7.65
CA ALA A 360 1.02 -18.67 8.76
C ALA A 360 2.21 -17.71 8.90
N GLN A 361 3.45 -18.18 8.67
CA GLN A 361 4.64 -17.32 8.67
C GLN A 361 4.64 -16.32 7.51
N THR A 362 4.34 -16.77 6.29
CA THR A 362 4.23 -15.89 5.13
C THR A 362 3.15 -14.82 5.36
N HIS A 363 2.01 -15.20 5.95
CA HIS A 363 0.95 -14.27 6.34
C HIS A 363 1.45 -13.20 7.32
N VAL A 364 2.16 -13.60 8.38
CA VAL A 364 2.77 -12.67 9.34
C VAL A 364 3.77 -11.74 8.65
N LEU A 365 4.66 -12.28 7.80
CA LEU A 365 5.67 -11.49 7.09
C LEU A 365 5.06 -10.45 6.17
N ASN A 366 4.05 -10.81 5.39
CA ASN A 366 3.37 -9.84 4.52
C ASN A 366 2.74 -8.71 5.33
N HIS A 367 2.10 -9.03 6.45
CA HIS A 367 1.56 -7.99 7.34
C HIS A 367 2.63 -7.10 7.98
N ILE A 368 3.79 -7.65 8.33
CA ILE A 368 4.93 -6.86 8.82
C ILE A 368 5.41 -5.91 7.72
N PHE A 369 5.57 -6.41 6.49
CA PHE A 369 6.16 -5.66 5.38
C PHE A 369 5.18 -4.78 4.59
N ASN A 370 3.86 -4.83 4.86
CA ASN A 370 2.87 -4.02 4.14
C ASN A 370 3.19 -2.52 4.09
N PHE A 371 3.89 -1.97 5.09
CA PHE A 371 4.32 -0.56 5.05
C PHE A 371 5.31 -0.27 3.91
N ILE A 372 6.11 -1.25 3.44
CA ILE A 372 7.05 -1.11 2.31
C ILE A 372 6.31 -0.66 1.06
N ASN A 373 5.10 -1.16 0.82
CA ASN A 373 4.28 -0.71 -0.29
C ASN A 373 4.01 0.79 -0.19
N SER A 374 3.54 1.30 0.95
CA SER A 374 3.31 2.74 1.15
C SER A 374 4.59 3.58 1.01
N MET A 375 5.74 3.08 1.50
CA MET A 375 7.01 3.83 1.50
C MET A 375 7.71 3.85 0.14
N THR A 376 7.72 2.73 -0.58
CA THR A 376 8.26 2.62 -1.95
C THR A 376 7.55 3.61 -2.86
N LEU A 377 6.25 3.76 -2.63
CA LEU A 377 5.35 4.57 -3.40
C LEU A 377 5.55 6.06 -3.19
N LYS A 378 5.64 6.47 -1.92
CA LYS A 378 6.09 7.80 -1.53
C LYS A 378 7.43 8.13 -2.20
N CYS A 379 8.39 7.22 -2.17
CA CYS A 379 9.71 7.41 -2.78
C CYS A 379 9.63 7.64 -4.30
N VAL A 380 8.89 6.79 -5.02
CA VAL A 380 8.72 6.85 -6.47
C VAL A 380 8.11 8.18 -6.93
N VAL A 381 7.13 8.66 -6.17
CA VAL A 381 6.51 9.98 -6.39
C VAL A 381 7.51 11.10 -6.15
N GLN A 382 8.26 11.04 -5.05
CA GLN A 382 9.28 12.05 -4.73
C GLN A 382 10.42 12.09 -5.75
N LEU A 383 10.79 10.95 -6.34
CA LEU A 383 11.80 10.87 -7.40
C LEU A 383 11.30 11.35 -8.76
N GLY A 384 9.99 11.60 -8.90
CA GLY A 384 9.41 11.96 -10.19
C GLY A 384 9.49 10.82 -11.20
N ILE A 385 9.54 9.56 -10.75
CA ILE A 385 9.52 8.38 -11.65
C ILE A 385 8.27 8.38 -12.52
N PRO A 386 7.06 8.60 -11.98
CA PRO A 386 5.86 8.74 -12.80
C PRO A 386 6.02 9.89 -13.81
N ASP A 387 6.57 11.03 -13.39
CA ASP A 387 6.78 12.20 -14.24
C ASP A 387 7.84 11.95 -15.33
N ALA A 388 8.90 11.19 -15.05
CA ALA A 388 9.98 10.87 -15.99
C ALA A 388 9.52 9.85 -17.02
N ILE A 389 8.82 8.79 -16.60
CA ILE A 389 8.17 7.82 -17.50
C ILE A 389 7.12 8.55 -18.36
N HIS A 390 6.33 9.43 -17.76
CA HIS A 390 5.36 10.26 -18.48
C HIS A 390 6.02 11.25 -19.45
N LYS A 391 7.15 11.89 -19.06
CA LYS A 391 7.99 12.76 -19.89
C LYS A 391 8.82 11.98 -20.91
N HIS A 392 8.89 10.67 -20.89
CA HIS A 392 9.51 9.88 -21.96
C HIS A 392 8.44 9.38 -22.93
N GLY A 393 7.40 8.80 -22.34
CA GLY A 393 6.12 8.33 -22.86
C GLY A 393 6.11 7.29 -23.99
N LYS A 394 7.27 6.77 -24.37
CA LYS A 394 7.36 5.37 -24.82
C LYS A 394 7.93 4.53 -23.66
N PRO A 395 7.88 3.19 -23.71
CA PRO A 395 8.48 2.25 -22.80
C PRO A 395 9.88 2.69 -22.60
N MET A 396 10.05 3.16 -21.39
CA MET A 396 11.34 3.45 -20.88
C MET A 396 11.95 2.09 -20.63
N THR A 397 12.97 1.75 -21.41
CA THR A 397 13.93 0.80 -20.89
C THR A 397 14.39 1.32 -19.53
N LEU A 398 14.71 0.41 -18.62
CA LEU A 398 15.21 0.78 -17.30
C LEU A 398 16.38 1.79 -17.39
N SER A 399 17.24 1.64 -18.40
CA SER A 399 18.35 2.55 -18.73
C SER A 399 17.89 3.99 -19.04
N GLN A 400 16.85 4.14 -19.86
CA GLN A 400 16.28 5.46 -20.16
C GLN A 400 15.63 6.08 -18.93
N LEU A 401 14.96 5.26 -18.10
CA LEU A 401 14.30 5.71 -16.88
C LEU A 401 15.33 6.29 -15.93
N VAL A 402 16.33 5.49 -15.62
CA VAL A 402 17.51 5.89 -14.87
C VAL A 402 18.09 7.23 -15.34
N SER A 403 18.23 7.42 -16.66
CA SER A 403 18.84 8.63 -17.24
C SER A 403 17.99 9.89 -17.09
N ALA A 404 16.69 9.76 -16.87
CA ALA A 404 15.74 10.87 -16.75
C ALA A 404 15.44 11.28 -15.31
N LEU A 405 15.93 10.52 -14.32
CA LEU A 405 15.66 10.78 -12.92
C LEU A 405 16.76 11.63 -12.29
N PRO A 406 16.41 12.49 -11.31
CA PRO A 406 17.39 13.19 -10.51
C PRO A 406 17.98 12.22 -9.48
N ILE A 407 18.69 11.18 -9.94
CA ILE A 407 19.32 10.16 -9.09
C ILE A 407 20.83 10.19 -9.25
N HIS A 408 21.54 9.83 -8.18
CA HIS A 408 22.98 9.74 -8.21
C HIS A 408 23.41 8.57 -9.13
N PRO A 409 24.48 8.70 -9.94
CA PRO A 409 24.90 7.67 -10.90
C PRO A 409 25.19 6.28 -10.29
N SER A 410 25.62 6.23 -9.03
CA SER A 410 25.83 4.96 -8.32
C SER A 410 24.53 4.23 -7.94
N LYS A 411 23.37 4.90 -8.04
CA LYS A 411 22.06 4.36 -7.61
C LYS A 411 21.19 3.85 -8.75
N THR A 412 21.67 3.99 -9.97
CA THR A 412 20.97 3.61 -11.20
C THR A 412 20.54 2.16 -11.23
N GLN A 413 21.39 1.26 -10.74
CA GLN A 413 21.09 -0.17 -10.64
C GLN A 413 19.94 -0.48 -9.69
N TYR A 414 19.60 0.38 -8.72
CA TYR A 414 18.55 0.10 -7.74
C TYR A 414 17.14 0.44 -8.22
N VAL A 415 17.01 1.26 -9.27
CA VAL A 415 15.71 1.66 -9.83
C VAL A 415 14.87 0.44 -10.25
N HIS A 416 15.51 -0.62 -10.74
CA HIS A 416 14.79 -1.82 -11.17
C HIS A 416 14.10 -2.54 -10.01
N ARG A 417 14.65 -2.48 -8.79
CA ARG A 417 14.10 -3.13 -7.60
C ARG A 417 12.83 -2.42 -7.15
N LEU A 418 12.86 -1.09 -7.13
CA LEU A 418 11.66 -0.25 -6.96
C LEU A 418 10.61 -0.66 -8.00
N MET A 419 10.99 -0.69 -9.27
CA MET A 419 10.06 -1.01 -10.36
C MET A 419 9.51 -2.43 -10.25
N ARG A 420 10.26 -3.44 -9.76
CA ARG A 420 9.75 -4.81 -9.56
C ARG A 420 8.63 -4.87 -8.52
N ILE A 421 8.76 -4.22 -7.36
CA ILE A 421 7.68 -4.13 -6.37
C ILE A 421 6.47 -3.46 -7.00
N LEU A 422 6.69 -2.34 -7.68
CA LEU A 422 5.60 -1.55 -8.23
C LEU A 422 4.92 -2.28 -9.40
N VAL A 423 5.66 -3.03 -10.21
CA VAL A 423 5.10 -3.90 -11.26
C VAL A 423 4.27 -5.03 -10.64
N HIS A 424 4.78 -5.68 -9.60
CA HIS A 424 4.07 -6.72 -8.87
C HIS A 424 2.80 -6.20 -8.18
N SER A 425 2.87 -4.98 -7.62
CA SER A 425 1.75 -4.26 -7.01
C SER A 425 0.79 -3.67 -8.05
N GLY A 426 1.04 -3.88 -9.35
CA GLY A 426 0.17 -3.47 -10.43
C GLY A 426 0.23 -1.99 -10.79
N PHE A 427 1.34 -1.29 -10.49
CA PHE A 427 1.59 0.13 -10.81
C PHE A 427 2.28 0.39 -12.14
N PHE A 428 3.01 -0.61 -12.65
CA PHE A 428 3.67 -0.60 -13.96
C PHE A 428 3.56 -2.00 -14.56
N SER A 429 3.68 -2.16 -15.89
CA SER A 429 3.69 -3.49 -16.54
C SER A 429 5.06 -3.81 -17.17
N GLN A 430 5.41 -5.11 -17.27
CA GLN A 430 6.70 -5.63 -17.75
C GLN A 430 6.51 -6.68 -18.87
N GLN A 431 7.31 -6.66 -19.94
CA GLN A 431 7.30 -7.64 -21.06
C GLN A 431 8.66 -8.37 -21.20
N ASN A 432 8.66 -9.69 -21.52
CA ASN A 432 9.86 -10.56 -21.62
C ASN A 432 9.93 -11.34 -22.98
N LEU A 433 11.13 -11.58 -23.55
CA LEU A 433 11.36 -12.25 -24.86
C LEU A 433 12.52 -13.31 -24.81
N ASN A 434 12.36 -14.55 -25.36
CA ASN A 434 13.40 -15.35 -26.10
C ASN A 434 13.03 -16.84 -26.52
N ASP A 435 13.58 -17.25 -27.70
CA ASP A 435 13.82 -18.59 -28.33
C ASP A 435 12.78 -19.35 -29.20
N ALA A 436 11.51 -19.01 -29.16
CA ALA A 436 10.76 -18.83 -30.40
C ALA A 436 10.60 -17.32 -30.54
N PHE A 437 10.35 -16.78 -31.73
CA PHE A 437 9.66 -15.50 -31.75
C PHE A 437 8.21 -15.81 -31.41
N LEU A 438 7.99 -16.08 -30.12
CA LEU A 438 6.69 -16.02 -29.49
C LEU A 438 6.42 -14.55 -29.29
N LEU A 439 5.83 -13.96 -30.32
CA LEU A 439 5.34 -12.59 -30.29
C LEU A 439 3.96 -12.64 -29.66
N LYS A 440 3.96 -12.95 -28.37
CA LYS A 440 2.74 -13.00 -27.56
C LYS A 440 2.50 -11.61 -27.02
N TRP A 441 1.49 -10.91 -27.53
CA TRP A 441 1.25 -9.52 -27.19
C TRP A 441 2.53 -8.70 -27.49
N ILE A 442 3.02 -8.76 -28.73
CA ILE A 442 4.25 -8.03 -29.15
C ILE A 442 4.08 -7.33 -30.50
N LEU A 443 3.19 -7.76 -31.38
CA LEU A 443 3.01 -7.08 -32.67
C LEU A 443 1.91 -6.03 -32.57
N HIS A 444 0.94 -6.20 -31.67
CA HIS A 444 0.02 -5.14 -31.30
C HIS A 444 0.67 -3.89 -30.69
N ASP A 445 1.98 -3.94 -30.48
CA ASP A 445 2.83 -3.01 -29.74
C ASP A 445 3.59 -2.06 -30.68
N TRP A 446 3.51 -2.30 -32.00
CA TRP A 446 4.23 -1.53 -33.03
C TRP A 446 3.33 -1.15 -34.22
N SER A 447 3.73 -0.15 -35.01
CA SER A 447 3.02 0.27 -36.23
C SER A 447 3.07 -0.81 -37.31
N ASP A 448 2.14 -0.83 -38.28
CA ASP A 448 2.14 -1.83 -39.35
C ASP A 448 3.47 -1.91 -40.10
N GLU A 449 4.08 -0.75 -40.39
CA GLU A 449 5.35 -0.66 -41.10
C GLU A 449 6.52 -1.23 -40.27
N ASP A 450 6.48 -1.05 -38.95
CA ASP A 450 7.49 -1.57 -38.03
C ASP A 450 7.26 -3.05 -37.70
N CYS A 451 6.01 -3.49 -37.56
CA CYS A 451 5.63 -4.89 -37.48
C CYS A 451 6.09 -5.67 -38.71
N ILE A 452 5.92 -5.11 -39.91
CA ILE A 452 6.41 -5.71 -41.16
C ILE A 452 7.95 -5.86 -41.11
N LYS A 453 8.67 -4.82 -40.68
CA LYS A 453 10.13 -4.89 -40.50
C LYS A 453 10.54 -5.91 -39.44
N ILE A 454 9.86 -5.96 -38.29
CA ILE A 454 10.10 -6.91 -37.19
C ILE A 454 9.86 -8.34 -37.69
N LEU A 455 8.77 -8.59 -38.40
CA LEU A 455 8.44 -9.90 -38.98
C LEU A 455 9.44 -10.33 -40.06
N GLN A 456 9.87 -9.42 -40.94
CA GLN A 456 10.90 -9.67 -41.94
C GLN A 456 12.27 -9.95 -41.29
N GLN A 457 12.61 -9.27 -40.19
CA GLN A 457 13.82 -9.52 -39.42
C GLN A 457 13.75 -10.84 -38.65
N CYS A 458 12.61 -11.17 -38.03
CA CYS A 458 12.38 -12.49 -37.43
C CYS A 458 12.57 -13.59 -38.47
N LYS A 459 12.02 -13.41 -39.69
CA LYS A 459 12.20 -14.32 -40.82
C LYS A 459 13.66 -14.46 -41.26
N GLN A 460 14.43 -13.36 -41.34
CA GLN A 460 15.85 -13.40 -41.69
C GLN A 460 16.73 -13.98 -40.57
N ALA A 461 16.40 -13.71 -39.30
CA ALA A 461 17.09 -14.23 -38.13
C ALA A 461 16.89 -15.75 -37.99
N ILE A 462 15.71 -16.26 -38.35
CA ILE A 462 15.45 -17.70 -38.49
C ILE A 462 16.37 -18.33 -39.56
N VAL A 463 16.71 -17.61 -40.63
CA VAL A 463 17.55 -18.10 -41.74
C VAL A 463 19.07 -18.04 -41.42
N ARG A 464 19.52 -17.11 -40.58
CA ARG A 464 20.97 -16.91 -40.30
C ARG A 464 21.62 -17.98 -39.40
N ASN A 465 20.86 -18.85 -38.75
CA ASN A 465 21.37 -19.89 -37.84
C ASN A 465 21.81 -21.21 -38.52
N GLY A 466 22.33 -21.10 -39.76
CA GLY A 466 23.37 -21.99 -40.29
C GLY A 466 23.04 -23.46 -40.63
N LYS A 467 21.92 -24.04 -40.19
CA LYS A 467 21.45 -25.35 -40.66
C LYS A 467 19.93 -25.35 -40.79
N GLN A 468 19.41 -25.81 -41.93
CA GLN A 468 17.98 -25.94 -42.24
C GLN A 468 17.20 -26.54 -41.06
N LYS A 469 16.60 -25.68 -40.24
CA LYS A 469 15.50 -26.01 -39.33
C LYS A 469 14.42 -24.97 -39.57
N VAL A 470 13.19 -25.45 -39.79
CA VAL A 470 12.00 -24.61 -39.99
C VAL A 470 11.69 -23.91 -38.65
N GLY A 471 12.14 -22.67 -38.48
CA GLY A 471 11.74 -21.83 -37.35
C GLY A 471 10.29 -21.37 -37.48
N LYS A 472 9.60 -21.21 -36.35
CA LYS A 472 8.22 -20.68 -36.31
C LYS A 472 8.21 -19.31 -35.65
N VAL A 473 7.46 -18.39 -36.24
CA VAL A 473 7.01 -17.17 -35.55
C VAL A 473 5.60 -17.48 -35.08
N ILE A 474 5.41 -17.48 -33.76
CA ILE A 474 4.12 -17.78 -33.13
C ILE A 474 3.62 -16.45 -32.56
N ILE A 475 2.50 -15.98 -33.06
CA ILE A 475 1.91 -14.71 -32.65
C ILE A 475 0.68 -15.06 -31.82
N ILE A 476 0.71 -14.65 -30.55
CA ILE A 476 -0.44 -14.82 -29.64
C ILE A 476 -0.85 -13.41 -29.26
N ASP A 477 -1.72 -12.84 -30.07
CA ASP A 477 -2.10 -11.43 -29.95
C ASP A 477 -3.61 -11.28 -29.94
N MET A 478 -4.10 -10.13 -29.48
CA MET A 478 -5.54 -9.90 -29.48
C MET A 478 -6.06 -9.76 -30.91
N VAL A 479 -7.24 -10.32 -31.14
CA VAL A 479 -8.01 -10.04 -32.34
C VAL A 479 -9.24 -9.24 -31.92
N ARG A 480 -9.29 -7.98 -32.34
CA ARG A 480 -10.20 -6.96 -31.78
C ARG A 480 -11.68 -7.30 -31.97
N GLU A 481 -12.03 -7.93 -33.09
CA GLU A 481 -13.39 -8.38 -33.39
C GLU A 481 -13.37 -9.87 -33.74
N ASN A 482 -13.94 -10.70 -32.88
CA ASN A 482 -14.19 -12.10 -33.20
C ASN A 482 -15.70 -12.33 -33.16
N GLN A 483 -16.32 -12.61 -34.30
CA GLN A 483 -17.79 -12.66 -34.43
C GLN A 483 -18.44 -13.84 -33.70
N ASN A 484 -17.67 -14.73 -33.06
CA ASN A 484 -18.19 -15.88 -32.33
C ASN A 484 -17.59 -16.02 -30.92
N ARG A 485 -18.43 -15.67 -29.94
CA ARG A 485 -18.46 -16.02 -28.50
C ARG A 485 -17.75 -15.13 -27.46
N ASP A 486 -18.48 -15.04 -26.35
CA ASP A 486 -18.41 -14.21 -25.15
C ASP A 486 -17.66 -14.95 -24.03
N GLU A 487 -16.44 -14.55 -23.68
CA GLU A 487 -15.79 -14.94 -22.40
C GLU A 487 -14.87 -13.85 -21.82
N MET A 488 -14.40 -12.87 -22.62
CA MET A 488 -13.57 -11.73 -22.15
C MET A 488 -14.29 -10.41 -22.45
N SER A 489 -14.47 -9.52 -21.46
CA SER A 489 -15.25 -8.28 -21.64
C SER A 489 -14.61 -7.37 -22.69
N ALA A 490 -15.41 -6.56 -23.38
CA ALA A 490 -14.91 -5.54 -24.30
C ALA A 490 -13.91 -4.57 -23.63
N GLU A 491 -14.01 -4.38 -22.30
CA GLU A 491 -13.11 -3.56 -21.48
C GLU A 491 -11.69 -4.13 -21.42
N THR A 492 -11.56 -5.45 -21.20
CA THR A 492 -10.25 -6.11 -21.24
C THR A 492 -9.63 -5.99 -22.64
N ARG A 493 -10.48 -6.01 -23.69
CA ARG A 493 -10.03 -5.89 -25.07
C ARG A 493 -9.46 -4.51 -25.44
N LEU A 494 -10.12 -3.46 -25.00
CA LEU A 494 -9.68 -2.08 -25.20
C LEU A 494 -8.51 -1.70 -24.28
N PHE A 495 -8.41 -2.30 -23.08
CA PHE A 495 -7.30 -2.08 -22.13
C PHE A 495 -5.94 -2.49 -22.71
N PHE A 496 -5.82 -3.63 -23.39
CA PHE A 496 -4.57 -4.02 -24.04
C PHE A 496 -4.29 -3.16 -25.30
N ASP A 497 -5.29 -2.76 -26.09
CA ASP A 497 -5.09 -1.82 -27.23
C ASP A 497 -4.56 -0.44 -26.76
N LEU A 498 -4.98 0.01 -25.57
CA LEU A 498 -4.35 1.12 -24.87
C LEU A 498 -2.91 0.82 -24.50
N GLU A 499 -2.72 -0.22 -23.68
CA GLU A 499 -1.45 -0.57 -23.03
C GLU A 499 -0.35 -0.65 -24.08
N MET A 500 -0.64 -1.23 -25.23
CA MET A 500 0.30 -1.48 -26.32
C MET A 500 0.71 -0.27 -27.11
N MET A 501 -0.26 0.60 -27.25
CA MET A 501 0.04 1.88 -27.79
C MET A 501 0.92 2.62 -26.73
N VAL A 502 0.63 2.58 -25.38
CA VAL A 502 1.18 3.46 -24.27
C VAL A 502 2.57 3.10 -23.88
N THR A 503 2.75 1.81 -23.89
CA THR A 503 4.01 1.23 -24.08
C THR A 503 4.43 1.57 -25.53
N VAL A 504 4.50 0.68 -26.49
CA VAL A 504 5.49 0.80 -27.58
C VAL A 504 5.08 1.53 -28.88
N ASN A 505 3.95 2.23 -28.91
CA ASN A 505 3.36 2.91 -30.09
C ASN A 505 2.68 1.96 -31.10
N GLY A 506 2.06 0.88 -30.60
CA GLY A 506 1.32 -0.13 -31.36
C GLY A 506 -0.19 0.06 -31.49
N MET A 507 -0.85 -0.93 -32.11
CA MET A 507 -2.30 -1.08 -32.14
C MET A 507 -2.76 -2.55 -32.23
N GLU A 508 -3.91 -2.87 -31.62
CA GLU A 508 -4.62 -4.14 -31.77
C GLU A 508 -5.41 -4.17 -33.08
N ARG A 509 -5.32 -5.30 -33.78
CA ARG A 509 -5.79 -5.46 -35.16
C ARG A 509 -6.94 -6.45 -35.25
N ASN A 510 -7.84 -6.25 -36.21
CA ASN A 510 -8.82 -7.26 -36.58
C ASN A 510 -8.21 -8.33 -37.50
N GLU A 511 -8.96 -9.39 -37.76
CA GLU A 511 -8.47 -10.55 -38.52
C GLU A 511 -8.01 -10.19 -39.95
N LYS A 512 -8.66 -9.21 -40.60
CA LYS A 512 -8.27 -8.72 -41.94
C LYS A 512 -6.97 -7.90 -41.90
N GLU A 513 -6.81 -7.06 -40.89
CA GLU A 513 -5.61 -6.24 -40.69
C GLU A 513 -4.39 -7.11 -40.39
N TRP A 514 -4.54 -8.14 -39.54
CA TRP A 514 -3.50 -9.15 -39.31
C TRP A 514 -3.13 -9.90 -40.60
N GLY A 515 -4.13 -10.31 -41.39
CA GLY A 515 -3.89 -11.00 -42.66
C GLY A 515 -3.11 -10.17 -43.68
N LYS A 516 -3.39 -8.86 -43.78
CA LYS A 516 -2.65 -7.93 -44.64
C LYS A 516 -1.20 -7.75 -44.17
N LEU A 517 -1.02 -7.54 -42.87
CA LEU A 517 0.29 -7.35 -42.24
C LEU A 517 1.24 -8.54 -42.46
N PHE A 518 0.74 -9.78 -42.38
CA PHE A 518 1.55 -10.98 -42.63
C PHE A 518 1.93 -11.15 -44.11
N PHE A 519 1.01 -10.83 -45.02
CA PHE A 519 1.27 -10.88 -46.46
C PHE A 519 2.35 -9.85 -46.87
N ASP A 520 2.23 -8.61 -46.39
CA ASP A 520 3.20 -7.54 -46.67
C ASP A 520 4.59 -7.83 -46.05
N ALA A 521 4.64 -8.61 -44.96
CA ALA A 521 5.88 -9.15 -44.38
C ALA A 521 6.45 -10.39 -45.13
N GLY A 522 5.76 -10.87 -46.16
CA GLY A 522 6.21 -11.98 -47.02
C GLY A 522 5.97 -13.38 -46.44
N PHE A 523 5.01 -13.54 -45.54
CA PHE A 523 4.56 -14.86 -45.05
C PHE A 523 3.37 -15.34 -45.89
N LEU A 524 3.64 -16.22 -46.86
CA LEU A 524 2.64 -16.71 -47.82
C LEU A 524 1.65 -17.73 -47.23
N ASN A 525 1.95 -18.31 -46.07
CA ASN A 525 1.11 -19.28 -45.37
C ASN A 525 1.00 -18.91 -43.88
N TYR A 526 -0.21 -18.59 -43.41
CA TYR A 526 -0.53 -18.34 -42.00
C TYR A 526 -1.85 -19.03 -41.61
N LYS A 527 -2.05 -19.26 -40.31
CA LYS A 527 -3.31 -19.77 -39.73
C LYS A 527 -3.59 -19.05 -38.42
N ILE A 528 -4.82 -18.58 -38.23
CA ILE A 528 -5.30 -17.98 -36.98
C ILE A 528 -6.17 -19.02 -36.27
N HIS A 529 -5.87 -19.30 -35.00
CA HIS A 529 -6.60 -20.27 -34.17
C HIS A 529 -7.09 -19.59 -32.89
N PRO A 530 -8.38 -19.72 -32.53
CA PRO A 530 -8.87 -19.26 -31.23
C PRO A 530 -8.37 -20.20 -30.12
N VAL A 531 -7.94 -19.65 -28.98
CA VAL A 531 -7.47 -20.40 -27.82
C VAL A 531 -8.32 -20.01 -26.59
N ILE A 532 -8.95 -21.00 -25.94
CA ILE A 532 -9.78 -20.82 -24.73
C ILE A 532 -8.87 -20.94 -23.50
N VAL A 533 -8.87 -19.95 -22.61
CA VAL A 533 -8.08 -19.96 -21.37
C VAL A 533 -9.02 -20.19 -20.18
N LEU A 534 -8.91 -21.35 -19.53
CA LEU A 534 -9.63 -21.69 -18.29
C LEU A 534 -8.98 -20.96 -17.10
N VAL A 535 -9.42 -19.74 -16.79
CA VAL A 535 -9.12 -19.10 -15.49
C VAL A 535 -10.43 -18.88 -14.74
N SER A 536 -10.65 -19.62 -13.67
CA SER A 536 -11.71 -19.35 -12.70
C SER A 536 -11.26 -18.19 -11.80
N TYR A 537 -11.38 -16.97 -12.31
CA TYR A 537 -11.21 -15.75 -11.54
C TYR A 537 -12.41 -15.59 -10.59
N SER A 538 -12.22 -15.83 -9.29
CA SER A 538 -13.15 -15.31 -8.29
C SER A 538 -12.75 -13.86 -7.95
N LYS A 539 -13.74 -12.97 -8.03
CA LYS A 539 -13.73 -11.49 -8.06
C LYS A 539 -12.94 -10.71 -6.96
N LEU A 540 -12.09 -11.32 -6.12
CA LEU A 540 -11.63 -10.68 -4.87
C LEU A 540 -10.18 -10.15 -4.82
N LYS A 541 -9.30 -10.34 -5.82
CA LYS A 541 -7.86 -10.04 -5.65
C LYS A 541 -7.15 -9.17 -6.68
N LEU A 542 -7.74 -8.90 -7.86
CA LEU A 542 -7.17 -7.95 -8.83
C LEU A 542 -7.58 -6.49 -8.59
N THR A 543 -8.50 -6.26 -7.64
CA THR A 543 -9.01 -4.94 -7.32
C THR A 543 -7.95 -4.05 -6.68
N TYR A 544 -6.94 -4.59 -5.99
CA TYR A 544 -6.05 -3.78 -5.17
C TYR A 544 -4.97 -3.01 -5.97
N GLY A 545 -4.26 -3.60 -6.95
CA GLY A 545 -3.24 -2.84 -7.71
C GLY A 545 -3.79 -1.71 -8.60
N ILE A 546 -5.00 -1.89 -9.13
CA ILE A 546 -5.72 -0.92 -9.98
C ILE A 546 -6.01 0.39 -9.21
N ILE A 547 -6.21 0.29 -7.90
CA ILE A 547 -6.65 1.37 -7.03
C ILE A 547 -5.62 2.49 -6.90
N PHE A 548 -4.35 2.13 -6.78
CA PHE A 548 -3.32 3.14 -6.61
C PHE A 548 -2.83 3.73 -7.93
N ILE A 549 -2.80 2.97 -9.05
CA ILE A 549 -2.61 3.58 -10.39
C ILE A 549 -3.65 4.66 -10.57
N ASN A 550 -4.92 4.36 -10.25
CA ASN A 550 -6.00 5.34 -10.30
C ASN A 550 -5.70 6.51 -9.37
N SER A 551 -5.36 6.29 -8.10
CA SER A 551 -5.01 7.36 -7.14
C SER A 551 -3.95 8.35 -7.64
N MET A 552 -2.90 7.84 -8.29
CA MET A 552 -1.76 8.65 -8.73
C MET A 552 -1.90 9.24 -10.12
N THR A 553 -2.46 8.50 -11.10
CA THR A 553 -2.78 9.06 -12.42
C THR A 553 -3.84 10.15 -12.28
N LEU A 554 -4.76 9.99 -11.34
CA LEU A 554 -5.72 11.01 -10.98
C LEU A 554 -5.02 12.23 -10.37
N LYS A 555 -4.20 12.04 -9.31
CA LYS A 555 -3.38 13.12 -8.71
C LYS A 555 -2.58 13.88 -9.77
N CYS A 556 -1.95 13.18 -10.70
CA CYS A 556 -1.18 13.76 -11.80
C CYS A 556 -2.04 14.56 -12.77
N ALA A 557 -3.18 14.01 -13.23
CA ALA A 557 -4.10 14.71 -14.12
C ALA A 557 -4.64 16.00 -13.47
N VAL A 558 -4.89 15.97 -12.16
CA VAL A 558 -5.31 17.15 -11.42
C VAL A 558 -4.17 18.16 -11.31
N GLN A 559 -2.96 17.74 -10.93
CA GLN A 559 -1.80 18.62 -10.84
C GLN A 559 -1.43 19.29 -12.17
N LEU A 560 -1.65 18.61 -13.31
CA LEU A 560 -1.43 19.14 -14.65
C LEU A 560 -2.55 20.09 -15.14
N GLY A 561 -3.70 20.16 -14.45
CA GLY A 561 -4.84 20.98 -14.86
C GLY A 561 -5.64 20.41 -16.04
N ILE A 562 -5.57 19.09 -16.27
CA ILE A 562 -6.27 18.41 -17.37
C ILE A 562 -7.79 18.55 -17.27
N PRO A 563 -8.42 18.28 -16.11
CA PRO A 563 -9.83 18.58 -15.94
C PRO A 563 -10.14 20.03 -16.34
N ASP A 564 -9.34 20.98 -15.82
CA ASP A 564 -9.59 22.42 -15.97
C ASP A 564 -9.46 22.91 -17.40
N ALA A 565 -8.50 22.37 -18.16
CA ALA A 565 -8.34 22.70 -19.58
C ALA A 565 -9.56 22.27 -20.42
N ILE A 566 -10.05 21.04 -20.24
CA ILE A 566 -11.26 20.53 -20.93
C ILE A 566 -12.49 21.34 -20.53
N HIS A 567 -12.59 21.69 -19.24
CA HIS A 567 -13.69 22.50 -18.74
C HIS A 567 -13.68 23.92 -19.34
N LYS A 568 -12.54 24.61 -19.29
CA LYS A 568 -12.38 26.00 -19.77
C LYS A 568 -12.61 26.13 -21.28
N HIS A 569 -12.38 25.07 -22.05
CA HIS A 569 -12.68 25.05 -23.47
C HIS A 569 -14.19 24.98 -23.80
N GLY A 570 -15.04 24.52 -22.87
CA GLY A 570 -16.50 24.56 -22.98
C GLY A 570 -17.16 23.58 -23.95
N LYS A 571 -16.37 22.84 -24.75
CA LYS A 571 -16.82 21.78 -25.66
C LYS A 571 -15.79 20.65 -25.67
N PRO A 572 -16.16 19.42 -26.07
CA PRO A 572 -15.22 18.33 -26.21
C PRO A 572 -13.96 18.79 -26.97
N MET A 573 -12.80 18.62 -26.35
CA MET A 573 -11.53 19.06 -26.89
C MET A 573 -10.93 17.96 -27.73
N THR A 574 -10.46 18.28 -28.93
CA THR A 574 -9.55 17.37 -29.61
C THR A 574 -8.27 17.27 -28.78
N LEU A 575 -7.54 16.16 -28.91
CA LEU A 575 -6.26 15.99 -28.21
C LEU A 575 -5.31 17.18 -28.40
N SER A 576 -5.24 17.70 -29.63
CA SER A 576 -4.39 18.83 -30.00
C SER A 576 -4.79 20.11 -29.27
N GLN A 577 -6.10 20.37 -29.16
CA GLN A 577 -6.63 21.49 -28.41
C GLN A 577 -6.31 21.34 -26.91
N LEU A 578 -6.51 20.15 -26.34
CA LEU A 578 -6.26 19.86 -24.92
C LEU A 578 -4.80 20.09 -24.55
N VAL A 579 -3.87 19.58 -25.36
CA VAL A 579 -2.44 19.68 -25.08
C VAL A 579 -1.94 21.12 -25.20
N SER A 580 -2.49 21.88 -26.14
CA SER A 580 -2.16 23.30 -26.31
C SER A 580 -2.63 24.17 -25.13
N ALA A 581 -3.62 23.70 -24.37
CA ALA A 581 -4.19 24.42 -23.23
C ALA A 581 -3.52 24.08 -21.88
N LEU A 582 -2.61 23.11 -21.86
CA LEU A 582 -1.98 22.60 -20.65
C LEU A 582 -0.53 23.09 -20.54
N PRO A 583 0.03 23.23 -19.32
CA PRO A 583 1.42 23.63 -19.09
C PRO A 583 2.39 22.47 -19.38
N ILE A 584 2.30 21.91 -20.59
CA ILE A 584 3.01 20.70 -21.02
C ILE A 584 3.62 20.89 -22.40
N HIS A 585 4.72 20.20 -22.64
CA HIS A 585 5.47 20.35 -23.89
C HIS A 585 4.72 19.68 -25.08
N PRO A 586 4.66 20.27 -26.29
CA PRO A 586 3.89 19.72 -27.43
C PRO A 586 4.27 18.29 -27.84
N SER A 587 5.51 17.86 -27.56
CA SER A 587 5.96 16.48 -27.78
C SER A 587 5.32 15.45 -26.83
N LYS A 588 4.49 15.88 -25.87
CA LYS A 588 3.73 15.04 -24.93
C LYS A 588 2.27 14.85 -25.35
N THR A 589 1.88 15.36 -26.52
CA THR A 589 0.52 15.26 -27.07
C THR A 589 -0.01 13.83 -27.02
N GLN A 590 0.77 12.88 -27.51
CA GLN A 590 0.37 11.47 -27.52
C GLN A 590 0.27 10.84 -26.12
N TYR A 591 0.87 11.40 -25.05
CA TYR A 591 0.81 10.87 -23.67
C TYR A 591 -0.37 11.43 -22.90
N VAL A 592 -0.75 12.68 -23.19
CA VAL A 592 -2.04 13.20 -22.77
C VAL A 592 -3.17 12.38 -23.36
N HIS A 593 -3.08 11.91 -24.60
CA HIS A 593 -4.11 11.06 -25.25
C HIS A 593 -4.47 9.80 -24.46
N ARG A 594 -3.53 9.28 -23.69
CA ARG A 594 -3.56 7.94 -23.06
C ARG A 594 -3.66 8.00 -21.57
N LEU A 595 -3.03 9.00 -20.95
CA LEU A 595 -3.47 9.48 -19.65
C LEU A 595 -4.99 9.72 -19.73
N MET A 596 -5.45 10.44 -20.77
CA MET A 596 -6.87 10.62 -21.05
C MET A 596 -7.60 9.32 -21.37
N ARG A 597 -7.01 8.34 -22.05
CA ARG A 597 -7.68 7.07 -22.32
C ARG A 597 -7.85 6.17 -21.10
N ILE A 598 -6.85 6.09 -20.22
CA ILE A 598 -6.94 5.39 -18.92
C ILE A 598 -7.95 6.10 -18.03
N LEU A 599 -7.89 7.43 -17.99
CA LEU A 599 -8.86 8.20 -17.23
C LEU A 599 -10.26 8.13 -17.88
N VAL A 600 -10.40 8.00 -19.21
CA VAL A 600 -11.69 7.76 -19.89
C VAL A 600 -12.24 6.38 -19.52
N HIS A 601 -11.38 5.35 -19.54
CA HIS A 601 -11.74 3.97 -19.26
C HIS A 601 -12.00 3.69 -17.76
N SER A 602 -11.23 4.31 -16.86
CA SER A 602 -11.42 4.26 -15.39
C SER A 602 -12.61 5.10 -14.92
N GLY A 603 -13.44 5.56 -15.86
CA GLY A 603 -14.65 6.32 -15.59
C GLY A 603 -14.40 7.74 -15.08
N PHE A 604 -13.19 8.30 -15.27
CA PHE A 604 -12.84 9.69 -14.95
C PHE A 604 -13.08 10.67 -16.13
N PHE A 605 -12.96 10.29 -17.41
CA PHE A 605 -13.24 11.16 -18.57
C PHE A 605 -14.13 10.46 -19.62
N SER A 606 -14.61 11.16 -20.66
CA SER A 606 -15.48 10.58 -21.71
C SER A 606 -15.03 10.99 -23.10
N GLN A 607 -15.24 10.13 -24.09
CA GLN A 607 -14.76 10.31 -25.47
C GLN A 607 -15.91 10.18 -26.49
N GLN A 608 -15.95 11.02 -27.53
CA GLN A 608 -16.97 10.98 -28.61
C GLN A 608 -16.35 11.16 -30.01
N ASN A 609 -17.02 10.66 -31.05
CA ASN A 609 -16.69 10.87 -32.47
C ASN A 609 -17.72 11.79 -33.13
N LEU A 610 -17.27 12.84 -33.83
CA LEU A 610 -18.14 13.76 -34.57
C LEU A 610 -18.44 13.21 -35.97
N ASN A 611 -19.66 12.74 -36.20
CA ASN A 611 -20.06 12.26 -37.53
C ASN A 611 -20.41 13.44 -38.45
N GLY A 612 -19.55 13.72 -39.44
CA GLY A 612 -19.83 14.68 -40.50
C GLY A 612 -18.68 14.94 -41.45
N ILE A 613 -18.48 14.02 -42.42
CA ILE A 613 -17.77 14.19 -43.70
C ILE A 613 -16.32 14.72 -43.55
N ASN A 614 -15.39 13.77 -43.41
CA ASN A 614 -13.92 13.91 -43.33
C ASN A 614 -13.36 14.53 -42.03
N ASP A 615 -13.33 13.75 -40.94
CA ASP A 615 -12.17 13.58 -40.04
C ASP A 615 -12.51 12.68 -38.84
N ASP A 616 -11.68 11.67 -38.59
CA ASP A 616 -11.64 10.80 -37.40
C ASP A 616 -11.12 11.53 -36.14
N GLN A 617 -11.68 12.70 -35.81
CA GLN A 617 -11.20 13.46 -34.64
C GLN A 617 -11.93 13.06 -33.35
N GLU A 618 -11.24 12.26 -32.55
CA GLU A 618 -11.62 11.93 -31.16
C GLU A 618 -11.60 13.19 -30.30
N VAL A 619 -12.71 13.44 -29.60
CA VAL A 619 -12.83 14.57 -28.69
C VAL A 619 -13.07 14.10 -27.25
N TYR A 620 -12.31 14.70 -26.33
CA TYR A 620 -12.34 14.44 -24.90
C TYR A 620 -13.27 15.39 -24.18
N SER A 621 -14.06 14.82 -23.31
CA SER A 621 -14.96 15.52 -22.40
C SER A 621 -14.74 14.98 -21.00
N LEU A 622 -15.17 15.72 -19.99
CA LEU A 622 -15.13 15.23 -18.62
C LEU A 622 -16.27 14.23 -18.41
N SER A 623 -15.96 13.06 -17.82
CA SER A 623 -16.99 12.19 -17.26
C SER A 623 -17.49 12.80 -15.95
N GLN A 624 -18.42 12.13 -15.28
CA GLN A 624 -18.78 12.56 -13.95
C GLN A 624 -17.61 12.55 -12.97
N SER A 625 -16.72 11.54 -13.02
CA SER A 625 -15.72 11.38 -11.97
C SER A 625 -14.58 12.40 -12.01
N ALA A 626 -14.08 12.79 -13.19
CA ALA A 626 -13.09 13.88 -13.26
C ALA A 626 -13.69 15.28 -13.12
N ARG A 627 -15.01 15.45 -13.26
CA ARG A 627 -15.64 16.73 -12.90
C ARG A 627 -15.49 17.03 -11.41
N LEU A 628 -15.28 16.02 -10.57
CA LEU A 628 -14.90 16.19 -9.16
C LEU A 628 -13.42 16.50 -8.95
N LEU A 629 -12.63 16.81 -9.96
CA LEU A 629 -11.20 17.09 -9.78
C LEU A 629 -10.79 18.45 -10.32
N LEU A 630 -11.66 19.06 -11.12
CA LEU A 630 -11.60 20.45 -11.52
C LEU A 630 -11.26 21.36 -10.33
N GLU A 631 -10.25 22.19 -10.51
CA GLU A 631 -9.80 23.21 -9.56
C GLU A 631 -10.92 24.22 -9.27
N ASP A 632 -11.60 24.69 -10.32
CA ASP A 632 -12.69 25.68 -10.22
C ASP A 632 -14.07 25.02 -10.01
N SER A 633 -14.15 23.69 -9.91
CA SER A 633 -15.43 23.01 -9.66
C SER A 633 -15.81 23.10 -8.19
N PRO A 634 -17.06 23.46 -7.90
CA PRO A 634 -17.53 23.49 -6.53
C PRO A 634 -17.52 22.07 -5.92
N LEU A 635 -17.50 20.99 -6.73
CA LEU A 635 -17.51 19.60 -6.26
C LEU A 635 -16.11 18.94 -6.22
N SER A 636 -15.01 19.71 -6.23
CA SER A 636 -13.66 19.16 -6.31
C SER A 636 -13.30 18.28 -5.11
N MET A 637 -12.61 17.15 -5.30
CA MET A 637 -12.05 16.23 -4.29
C MET A 637 -10.52 16.31 -4.23
N ARG A 638 -9.92 17.17 -5.04
CA ARG A 638 -8.47 17.40 -5.13
C ARG A 638 -7.80 17.66 -3.78
N PRO A 639 -8.31 18.55 -2.90
CA PRO A 639 -7.58 18.90 -1.70
C PRO A 639 -7.61 17.78 -0.64
N LEU A 640 -8.69 16.99 -0.58
CA LEU A 640 -8.80 15.82 0.31
C LEU A 640 -7.74 14.76 0.00
N LEU A 641 -7.48 14.52 -1.29
CA LEU A 641 -6.43 13.60 -1.73
C LEU A 641 -5.04 14.03 -1.26
N LEU A 642 -4.78 15.34 -1.18
CA LEU A 642 -3.46 15.88 -0.87
C LEU A 642 -3.15 15.84 0.62
N ILE A 643 -4.15 16.02 1.51
CA ILE A 643 -3.92 16.07 2.95
C ILE A 643 -3.76 14.71 3.61
N LEU A 644 -4.53 13.69 3.20
CA LEU A 644 -4.45 12.34 3.77
C LEU A 644 -3.10 11.66 3.50
N LEU A 645 -2.36 12.16 2.53
CA LEU A 645 -1.04 11.68 2.14
C LEU A 645 0.11 12.57 2.67
N ASP A 646 -0.19 13.51 3.56
CA ASP A 646 0.81 14.40 4.15
C ASP A 646 1.57 13.72 5.32
N PRO A 647 2.91 13.86 5.41
CA PRO A 647 3.69 13.25 6.49
C PRO A 647 3.28 13.63 7.92
N VAL A 648 2.65 14.80 8.10
CA VAL A 648 2.15 15.24 9.42
C VAL A 648 1.01 14.31 9.89
N VAL A 649 0.19 13.82 8.96
CA VAL A 649 -0.95 12.94 9.21
C VAL A 649 -0.51 11.48 9.35
N THR A 650 0.58 11.06 8.70
CA THR A 650 1.04 9.65 8.76
C THR A 650 1.93 9.33 9.96
N LYS A 651 2.68 10.30 10.53
CA LYS A 651 3.59 10.09 11.69
C LYS A 651 2.92 9.61 13.01
N PRO A 652 1.72 10.08 13.40
CA PRO A 652 1.02 9.67 14.62
C PRO A 652 0.89 8.16 14.82
N TRP A 653 0.80 7.41 13.72
CA TRP A 653 0.62 5.98 13.72
C TRP A 653 1.78 5.19 14.33
N ASP A 654 2.99 5.76 14.33
CA ASP A 654 4.16 5.16 14.99
C ASP A 654 4.05 5.18 16.53
N CYS A 655 3.19 6.05 17.07
CA CYS A 655 3.05 6.29 18.52
C CYS A 655 1.87 5.53 19.15
N LEU A 656 1.16 4.69 18.39
CA LEU A 656 -0.12 4.12 18.79
C LEU A 656 -0.03 3.31 20.10
N SER A 657 0.97 2.44 20.26
CA SER A 657 1.12 1.62 21.46
C SER A 657 1.51 2.42 22.70
N THR A 658 2.37 3.43 22.54
CA THR A 658 2.72 4.38 23.59
C THR A 658 1.48 5.15 24.04
N TRP A 659 0.66 5.58 23.08
CA TRP A 659 -0.62 6.20 23.36
C TRP A 659 -1.53 5.28 24.19
N PHE A 660 -1.69 3.99 23.88
CA PHE A 660 -2.50 3.08 24.73
C PHE A 660 -2.06 2.98 26.20
N ARG A 661 -0.80 3.32 26.51
CA ARG A 661 -0.22 3.20 27.86
C ARG A 661 -0.22 4.49 28.68
N ASN A 662 -0.38 5.65 28.05
CA ASN A 662 -0.37 6.95 28.73
C ASN A 662 -1.80 7.49 28.91
N ASP A 663 -1.93 8.74 29.33
CA ASP A 663 -3.20 9.46 29.51
C ASP A 663 -3.51 10.45 28.38
N GLU A 664 -2.59 10.66 27.43
CA GLU A 664 -2.78 11.53 26.27
C GLU A 664 -4.02 11.16 25.45
N VAL A 665 -4.71 12.17 24.92
CA VAL A 665 -6.03 11.96 24.29
C VAL A 665 -5.90 11.25 22.94
N THR A 666 -4.90 11.59 22.11
CA THR A 666 -4.73 11.03 20.76
C THR A 666 -3.28 10.61 20.47
N ALA A 667 -3.09 9.68 19.54
CA ALA A 667 -1.76 9.31 19.07
C ALA A 667 -1.06 10.48 18.34
N PHE A 668 -1.84 11.36 17.70
CA PHE A 668 -1.35 12.62 17.14
C PHE A 668 -0.69 13.50 18.22
N SER A 669 -1.32 13.60 19.39
CA SER A 669 -0.79 14.38 20.53
C SER A 669 0.51 13.78 21.07
N VAL A 670 0.62 12.45 21.12
CA VAL A 670 1.88 11.78 21.48
C VAL A 670 3.00 12.07 20.48
N ALA A 671 2.69 12.09 19.17
CA ALA A 671 3.70 12.27 18.12
C ALA A 671 4.16 13.72 17.92
N HIS A 672 3.29 14.69 18.20
CA HIS A 672 3.52 16.11 17.89
C HIS A 672 3.45 17.03 19.13
N GLY A 673 3.08 16.49 20.30
CA GLY A 673 2.96 17.25 21.56
C GLY A 673 1.78 18.21 21.61
N LYS A 674 0.88 18.14 20.63
CA LYS A 674 -0.27 19.03 20.41
C LYS A 674 -1.37 18.28 19.68
N THR A 675 -2.62 18.69 19.84
CA THR A 675 -3.74 18.19 19.04
C THR A 675 -3.62 18.62 17.57
N ILE A 676 -4.30 17.93 16.66
CA ILE A 676 -4.34 18.34 15.24
C ILE A 676 -4.91 19.76 15.07
N TRP A 677 -5.85 20.17 15.93
CA TRP A 677 -6.46 21.50 15.91
C TRP A 677 -5.49 22.61 16.32
N GLU A 678 -4.58 22.33 17.26
CA GLU A 678 -3.52 23.26 17.66
C GLU A 678 -2.40 23.30 16.63
N TYR A 679 -2.07 22.15 16.02
CA TYR A 679 -1.05 22.05 14.98
C TYR A 679 -1.46 22.80 13.71
N THR A 680 -2.66 22.53 13.19
CA THR A 680 -3.23 23.27 12.05
C THR A 680 -3.36 24.76 12.35
N GLY A 681 -3.68 25.14 13.60
CA GLY A 681 -3.65 26.54 14.03
C GLY A 681 -2.28 27.23 13.96
N GLN A 682 -1.18 26.48 13.83
CA GLN A 682 0.19 26.99 13.75
C GLN A 682 0.84 26.79 12.38
N ASP A 683 0.34 25.88 11.55
CA ASP A 683 0.80 25.63 10.18
C ASP A 683 -0.27 26.09 9.17
N PRO A 684 -0.15 27.32 8.61
CA PRO A 684 -1.11 27.86 7.65
C PRO A 684 -1.23 27.02 6.38
N ARG A 685 -0.17 26.31 5.96
CA ARG A 685 -0.21 25.45 4.77
C ARG A 685 -1.14 24.27 5.01
N LEU A 686 -0.97 23.59 6.14
CA LEU A 686 -1.81 22.45 6.48
C LEU A 686 -3.24 22.89 6.82
N SER A 687 -3.41 24.04 7.49
CA SER A 687 -4.73 24.60 7.77
C SER A 687 -5.51 24.91 6.48
N ASN A 688 -4.88 25.54 5.50
CA ASN A 688 -5.53 25.86 4.23
C ASN A 688 -5.89 24.59 3.47
N LEU A 689 -4.98 23.63 3.39
CA LEU A 689 -5.22 22.36 2.71
C LEU A 689 -6.34 21.55 3.39
N PHE A 690 -6.41 21.57 4.72
CA PHE A 690 -7.47 20.92 5.51
C PHE A 690 -8.83 21.56 5.24
N ASN A 691 -8.91 22.89 5.28
CA ASN A 691 -10.15 23.63 5.02
C ASN A 691 -10.64 23.41 3.58
N GLU A 692 -9.72 23.40 2.60
CA GLU A 692 -10.04 23.07 1.21
C GLU A 692 -10.52 21.63 1.06
N ALA A 693 -9.92 20.67 1.79
CA ALA A 693 -10.31 19.26 1.77
C ALA A 693 -11.72 19.04 2.34
N MET A 694 -12.06 19.75 3.41
CA MET A 694 -13.39 19.66 4.02
C MET A 694 -14.46 20.39 3.18
N ALA A 695 -14.09 21.51 2.54
CA ALA A 695 -14.95 22.26 1.61
C ALA A 695 -15.32 21.44 0.36
N SER A 696 -14.33 20.75 -0.18
CA SER A 696 -14.37 19.87 -1.33
C SER A 696 -15.53 18.84 -1.28
N ASP A 697 -15.72 18.23 -0.12
CA ASP A 697 -16.75 17.22 0.12
C ASP A 697 -18.17 17.82 0.32
N SER A 698 -18.26 19.10 0.72
CA SER A 698 -19.51 19.76 1.14
C SER A 698 -20.50 20.02 0.00
N VAL A 699 -20.01 20.31 -1.20
CA VAL A 699 -20.90 20.73 -2.30
C VAL A 699 -21.73 19.58 -2.85
N LEU A 700 -21.21 18.34 -2.86
CA LEU A 700 -21.95 17.16 -3.32
C LEU A 700 -23.15 16.90 -2.39
N VAL A 701 -22.95 17.10 -1.09
CA VAL A 701 -23.95 16.87 -0.08
C VAL A 701 -24.97 18.01 0.03
N SER A 702 -24.56 19.26 -0.25
CA SER A 702 -25.43 20.45 -0.16
C SER A 702 -26.75 20.29 -0.92
N LYS A 703 -26.74 19.65 -2.10
CA LYS A 703 -27.91 19.45 -2.97
C LYS A 703 -28.98 18.53 -2.38
N VAL A 704 -28.59 17.54 -1.58
CA VAL A 704 -29.53 16.61 -0.92
C VAL A 704 -30.25 17.31 0.24
N ILE A 705 -29.52 18.17 0.97
CA ILE A 705 -30.03 18.92 2.13
C ILE A 705 -30.94 20.09 1.73
N VAL A 706 -30.71 20.66 0.55
CA VAL A 706 -31.48 21.74 -0.07
C VAL A 706 -32.99 21.44 -0.10
N SER A 707 -33.41 20.19 -0.33
CA SER A 707 -34.83 19.79 -0.31
C SER A 707 -35.47 19.82 1.08
N LYS A 708 -34.65 19.73 2.14
CA LYS A 708 -35.06 19.56 3.54
C LYS A 708 -35.12 20.85 4.34
N CYS A 709 -34.59 21.97 3.81
CA CYS A 709 -34.38 23.23 4.56
C CYS A 709 -35.25 24.42 4.11
N LYS A 710 -36.30 24.22 3.30
CA LYS A 710 -37.09 25.33 2.72
C LYS A 710 -37.71 26.26 3.78
N GLY A 711 -37.39 27.55 3.72
CA GLY A 711 -37.98 28.61 4.56
C GLY A 711 -37.57 28.60 6.02
N MET A 712 -36.31 28.22 6.31
CA MET A 712 -35.75 28.03 7.66
C MET A 712 -34.49 28.92 7.84
N ILE A 713 -34.20 29.37 9.05
CA ILE A 713 -32.86 29.88 9.43
C ILE A 713 -31.92 28.69 9.66
N LEU A 714 -30.80 28.64 8.95
CA LEU A 714 -29.82 27.55 9.01
C LEU A 714 -28.53 28.00 9.71
N VAL A 715 -28.05 27.22 10.67
CA VAL A 715 -26.72 27.39 11.26
C VAL A 715 -25.85 26.19 10.88
N ASP A 716 -24.75 26.44 10.19
CA ASP A 716 -23.73 25.48 9.76
C ASP A 716 -22.58 25.49 10.79
N VAL A 717 -22.57 24.49 11.67
CA VAL A 717 -21.66 24.42 12.83
C VAL A 717 -20.40 23.67 12.43
N GLY A 718 -19.22 24.27 12.67
CA GLY A 718 -17.95 23.78 12.14
C GLY A 718 -17.86 23.93 10.62
N GLY A 719 -18.52 24.96 10.07
CA GLY A 719 -18.65 25.15 8.62
C GLY A 719 -17.37 25.56 7.89
N GLY A 720 -16.25 25.73 8.60
CA GLY A 720 -14.95 26.14 8.06
C GLY A 720 -15.02 27.48 7.33
N THR A 721 -14.60 27.47 6.06
CA THR A 721 -14.69 28.63 5.17
C THR A 721 -16.12 28.87 4.63
N GLY A 722 -17.12 28.14 5.12
CA GLY A 722 -18.54 28.36 4.87
C GLY A 722 -19.06 27.76 3.57
N THR A 723 -18.35 26.81 2.95
CA THR A 723 -18.69 26.27 1.62
C THR A 723 -20.11 25.70 1.55
N MET A 724 -20.54 25.00 2.60
CA MET A 724 -21.87 24.41 2.68
C MET A 724 -22.96 25.47 2.85
N ALA A 725 -22.81 26.34 3.85
CA ALA A 725 -23.71 27.47 4.08
C ALA A 725 -23.83 28.42 2.87
N LYS A 726 -22.72 28.71 2.17
CA LYS A 726 -22.67 29.49 0.93
C LYS A 726 -23.58 28.87 -0.13
N ALA A 727 -23.34 27.59 -0.45
CA ALA A 727 -24.11 26.87 -1.46
C ALA A 727 -25.62 26.86 -1.14
N ILE A 728 -25.99 26.70 0.13
CA ILE A 728 -27.39 26.73 0.57
C ILE A 728 -27.97 28.15 0.45
N SER A 729 -27.24 29.18 0.88
CA SER A 729 -27.68 30.58 0.84
C SER A 729 -27.88 31.09 -0.60
N GLU A 730 -27.04 30.64 -1.54
CA GLU A 730 -27.14 30.96 -2.96
C GLU A 730 -28.30 30.24 -3.63
N ALA A 731 -28.48 28.94 -3.34
CA ALA A 731 -29.60 28.16 -3.86
C ALA A 731 -30.96 28.67 -3.36
N PHE A 732 -30.99 29.25 -2.16
CA PHE A 732 -32.20 29.78 -1.54
C PHE A 732 -31.96 31.16 -0.92
N PRO A 733 -32.15 32.24 -1.70
CA PRO A 733 -31.98 33.61 -1.21
C PRO A 733 -32.89 34.02 -0.05
N HIS A 734 -33.89 33.19 0.28
CA HIS A 734 -34.85 33.37 1.37
C HIS A 734 -34.48 32.59 2.64
N ILE A 735 -33.41 31.80 2.62
CA ILE A 735 -32.81 31.15 3.78
C ILE A 735 -31.69 32.06 4.30
N ASP A 736 -31.77 32.39 5.58
CA ASP A 736 -30.67 33.04 6.29
C ASP A 736 -29.72 31.95 6.82
N CYS A 737 -28.51 31.91 6.27
CA CYS A 737 -27.45 31.00 6.68
C CYS A 737 -26.47 31.69 7.63
N THR A 738 -26.04 30.99 8.68
CA THR A 738 -24.92 31.40 9.54
C THR A 738 -23.88 30.31 9.55
N VAL A 739 -22.66 30.62 9.12
CA VAL A 739 -21.47 29.80 9.36
C VAL A 739 -21.00 30.08 10.76
N PHE A 740 -20.95 29.05 11.60
CA PHE A 740 -20.51 29.14 12.98
C PHE A 740 -19.28 28.27 13.17
N ASP A 741 -18.14 28.91 13.43
CA ASP A 741 -16.85 28.25 13.60
C ASP A 741 -15.98 29.04 14.60
N LEU A 742 -14.79 28.53 14.93
CA LEU A 742 -13.86 29.18 15.82
C LEU A 742 -13.47 30.58 15.29
N PRO A 743 -13.28 31.58 16.17
CA PRO A 743 -12.99 32.96 15.75
C PRO A 743 -11.84 33.08 14.74
N ARG A 744 -10.76 32.29 14.91
CA ARG A 744 -9.59 32.29 14.01
C ARG A 744 -9.87 31.77 12.60
N VAL A 745 -10.94 30.99 12.41
CA VAL A 745 -11.32 30.42 11.11
C VAL A 745 -12.15 31.42 10.31
N VAL A 746 -12.98 32.20 11.00
CA VAL A 746 -13.99 33.07 10.35
C VAL A 746 -13.75 34.57 10.48
N SER A 747 -12.76 35.02 11.27
CA SER A 747 -12.51 36.46 11.54
C SER A 747 -12.29 37.30 10.29
N ASP A 748 -11.68 36.69 9.26
CA ASP A 748 -11.29 37.38 8.02
C ASP A 748 -12.32 37.16 6.90
N LEU A 749 -13.44 36.47 7.18
CA LEU A 749 -14.45 36.13 6.20
C LEU A 749 -15.60 37.14 6.21
N GLN A 750 -15.92 37.69 5.03
CA GLN A 750 -17.04 38.60 4.86
C GLN A 750 -18.29 37.86 4.38
N GLY A 751 -19.40 38.10 5.07
CA GLY A 751 -20.72 37.56 4.74
C GLY A 751 -21.38 38.23 3.53
N SER A 752 -22.56 37.74 3.17
CA SER A 752 -23.44 38.33 2.16
C SER A 752 -24.78 38.72 2.81
N LYS A 753 -25.76 39.17 2.01
CA LYS A 753 -27.07 39.62 2.52
C LYS A 753 -27.79 38.57 3.39
N ASN A 754 -27.64 37.29 3.04
CA ASN A 754 -28.29 36.14 3.70
C ASN A 754 -27.28 35.07 4.18
N LEU A 755 -25.99 35.42 4.24
CA LEU A 755 -24.93 34.58 4.80
C LEU A 755 -24.12 35.38 5.82
N LYS A 756 -24.04 34.88 7.05
CA LYS A 756 -23.25 35.51 8.13
C LYS A 756 -22.18 34.56 8.63
N TYR A 757 -21.07 35.12 9.08
CA TYR A 757 -20.05 34.39 9.82
C TYR A 757 -20.09 34.81 11.27
N VAL A 758 -20.11 33.84 12.17
CA VAL A 758 -20.14 34.08 13.61
C VAL A 758 -19.03 33.24 14.23
N GLY A 759 -18.06 33.92 14.81
CA GLY A 759 -17.01 33.29 15.61
C GLY A 759 -17.55 32.85 16.96
N GLY A 760 -17.29 31.60 17.36
CA GLY A 760 -17.63 31.10 18.68
C GLY A 760 -17.24 29.64 18.88
N ASP A 761 -17.65 29.08 20.00
CA ASP A 761 -17.37 27.69 20.36
C ASP A 761 -18.69 26.90 20.46
N MET A 762 -18.79 25.81 19.68
CA MET A 762 -19.97 24.96 19.60
C MET A 762 -20.26 24.17 20.89
N PHE A 763 -19.26 24.00 21.76
CA PHE A 763 -19.43 23.42 23.08
C PHE A 763 -20.16 24.38 24.04
N GLU A 764 -19.99 25.69 23.84
CA GLU A 764 -20.57 26.74 24.67
C GLU A 764 -21.97 27.13 24.19
N VAL A 765 -22.11 27.50 22.91
CA VAL A 765 -23.37 27.98 22.35
C VAL A 765 -23.45 27.71 20.86
N VAL A 766 -24.63 27.32 20.39
CA VAL A 766 -25.00 27.34 18.98
C VAL A 766 -26.01 28.46 18.76
N PRO A 767 -25.81 29.37 17.79
CA PRO A 767 -26.76 30.44 17.50
C PRO A 767 -28.20 29.93 17.26
N PRO A 768 -29.26 30.65 17.67
CA PRO A 768 -30.64 30.24 17.43
C PRO A 768 -30.92 29.98 15.94
N ALA A 769 -31.57 28.87 15.64
CA ALA A 769 -31.81 28.42 14.27
C ALA A 769 -33.17 27.74 14.13
N ASP A 770 -33.70 27.66 12.91
CA ASP A 770 -34.79 26.71 12.60
C ASP A 770 -34.19 25.33 12.25
N ALA A 771 -32.98 25.28 11.69
CA ALA A 771 -32.21 24.07 11.42
C ALA A 771 -30.74 24.25 11.78
N VAL A 772 -30.13 23.21 12.36
CA VAL A 772 -28.66 23.14 12.58
C VAL A 772 -28.07 22.06 11.69
N LEU A 773 -26.95 22.35 11.04
CA LEU A 773 -26.21 21.43 10.18
C LEU A 773 -24.85 21.08 10.79
N LEU A 774 -24.54 19.79 10.81
CA LEU A 774 -23.26 19.22 11.22
C LEU A 774 -22.78 18.28 10.11
N LYS A 775 -21.62 18.57 9.50
CA LYS A 775 -21.04 17.73 8.45
C LYS A 775 -19.62 17.34 8.83
N TRP A 776 -19.34 16.04 8.96
CA TRP A 776 -18.01 15.55 9.41
C TRP A 776 -17.56 16.28 10.68
N ILE A 777 -18.50 16.46 11.61
CA ILE A 777 -18.21 17.07 12.90
C ILE A 777 -18.23 15.98 13.96
N LEU A 778 -19.32 15.24 14.07
CA LEU A 778 -19.53 14.30 15.17
C LEU A 778 -18.60 13.08 15.10
N HIS A 779 -18.06 12.73 13.94
CA HIS A 779 -17.00 11.72 13.86
C HIS A 779 -15.68 12.12 14.51
N ASP A 780 -15.40 13.42 14.69
CA ASP A 780 -14.15 13.92 15.30
C ASP A 780 -14.15 13.81 16.83
N TRP A 781 -15.34 13.63 17.42
CA TRP A 781 -15.57 13.80 18.85
C TRP A 781 -16.05 12.53 19.54
N SER A 782 -15.75 12.47 20.85
CA SER A 782 -16.27 11.45 21.77
C SER A 782 -17.80 11.49 21.83
N ASP A 783 -18.43 10.41 22.33
CA ASP A 783 -19.88 10.39 22.52
C ASP A 783 -20.34 11.47 23.52
N GLU A 784 -19.59 11.71 24.59
CA GLU A 784 -19.89 12.75 25.57
C GLU A 784 -19.86 14.15 24.96
N ASP A 785 -18.88 14.42 24.12
CA ASP A 785 -18.72 15.70 23.45
C ASP A 785 -19.77 15.88 22.34
N CYS A 786 -20.05 14.81 21.58
CA CYS A 786 -21.16 14.77 20.65
C CYS A 786 -22.51 15.07 21.33
N ILE A 787 -22.77 14.50 22.51
CA ILE A 787 -23.98 14.77 23.30
C ILE A 787 -24.05 16.25 23.68
N LYS A 788 -22.95 16.86 24.15
CA LYS A 788 -22.93 18.30 24.47
C LYS A 788 -23.24 19.14 23.23
N ILE A 789 -22.57 18.87 22.10
CA ILE A 789 -22.82 19.56 20.83
C ILE A 789 -24.30 19.44 20.44
N LEU A 790 -24.84 18.22 20.44
CA LEU A 790 -26.23 17.94 20.10
C LEU A 790 -27.23 18.62 21.05
N GLN A 791 -26.93 18.72 22.34
CA GLN A 791 -27.73 19.46 23.32
C GLN A 791 -27.73 20.96 23.02
N ARG A 792 -26.59 21.54 22.61
CA ARG A 792 -26.52 22.95 22.15
C ARG A 792 -27.33 23.15 20.87
N CYS A 793 -27.23 22.23 19.93
CA CYS A 793 -28.05 22.23 18.71
C CYS A 793 -29.55 22.15 19.06
N LYS A 794 -29.95 21.30 20.02
CA LYS A 794 -31.33 21.21 20.51
C LYS A 794 -31.81 22.53 21.10
N GLN A 795 -31.01 23.17 21.94
CA GLN A 795 -31.33 24.48 22.52
C GLN A 795 -31.49 25.56 21.44
N ALA A 796 -30.63 25.55 20.42
CA ALA A 796 -30.68 26.48 19.30
C ALA A 796 -32.00 26.38 18.52
N ILE A 797 -32.49 25.16 18.26
CA ILE A 797 -33.74 24.94 17.50
C ILE A 797 -35.03 25.15 18.31
N MET A 798 -34.96 25.13 19.64
CA MET A 798 -36.13 25.34 20.52
C MET A 798 -36.42 26.81 20.85
N ARG A 799 -35.43 27.72 20.72
CA ARG A 799 -35.57 29.12 21.13
C ARG A 799 -36.39 30.01 20.17
N ASN A 800 -36.85 29.51 19.03
CA ASN A 800 -37.37 30.35 17.95
C ASN A 800 -38.88 30.69 17.99
N GLY A 801 -39.63 30.29 19.02
CA GLY A 801 -41.01 30.77 19.30
C GLY A 801 -42.10 30.54 18.24
N LYS A 802 -41.79 29.88 17.11
CA LYS A 802 -42.71 29.62 15.99
C LYS A 802 -43.43 28.27 16.12
N GLN A 803 -44.59 28.14 15.46
CA GLN A 803 -45.42 26.92 15.39
C GLN A 803 -44.78 25.72 14.65
N LYS A 804 -43.58 25.85 14.07
CA LYS A 804 -42.87 24.78 13.34
C LYS A 804 -41.75 24.18 14.21
N VAL A 805 -41.66 22.85 14.23
CA VAL A 805 -40.62 22.09 14.93
C VAL A 805 -39.29 22.23 14.17
N GLY A 806 -38.26 22.78 14.82
CA GLY A 806 -36.90 22.85 14.25
C GLY A 806 -36.24 21.47 14.18
N LYS A 807 -35.11 21.34 13.48
CA LYS A 807 -34.43 20.05 13.28
C LYS A 807 -32.90 20.16 13.31
N VAL A 808 -32.22 19.07 13.64
CA VAL A 808 -30.76 18.95 13.43
C VAL A 808 -30.52 18.01 12.25
N ILE A 809 -29.62 18.39 11.36
CA ILE A 809 -29.23 17.65 10.17
C ILE A 809 -27.76 17.28 10.33
N ILE A 810 -27.44 15.99 10.24
CA ILE A 810 -26.09 15.46 10.34
C ILE A 810 -25.75 14.76 9.03
N ILE A 811 -24.54 14.97 8.55
CA ILE A 811 -23.95 14.19 7.46
C ILE A 811 -22.69 13.55 8.02
N ASP A 812 -22.73 12.23 8.14
CA ASP A 812 -21.61 11.48 8.69
C ASP A 812 -21.62 10.02 8.23
N MET A 813 -20.56 9.25 8.50
CA MET A 813 -20.53 7.84 8.15
C MET A 813 -21.44 7.01 9.06
N VAL A 814 -22.11 6.01 8.47
CA VAL A 814 -22.85 4.99 9.22
C VAL A 814 -22.37 3.62 8.76
N ARG A 815 -21.71 2.91 9.67
CA ARG A 815 -21.08 1.61 9.41
C ARG A 815 -22.10 0.48 9.25
N GLU A 816 -21.70 -0.58 8.54
CA GLU A 816 -22.44 -1.86 8.44
C GLU A 816 -23.85 -1.74 7.81
N ASN A 817 -23.98 -0.86 6.81
CA ASN A 817 -25.26 -0.61 6.17
C ASN A 817 -25.65 -1.74 5.19
N LYS A 818 -26.71 -2.50 5.51
CA LYS A 818 -27.11 -3.77 4.88
C LYS A 818 -27.52 -3.74 3.39
N ASN A 819 -27.44 -2.59 2.72
CA ASN A 819 -28.00 -2.37 1.39
C ASN A 819 -26.95 -2.18 0.27
N ARG A 820 -25.70 -2.66 0.40
CA ARG A 820 -24.63 -2.39 -0.59
C ARG A 820 -23.66 -3.53 -0.82
N ASP A 821 -22.98 -3.52 -1.98
CA ASP A 821 -21.84 -4.40 -2.29
C ASP A 821 -20.77 -4.31 -1.17
N GLU A 822 -20.62 -5.43 -0.45
CA GLU A 822 -20.20 -5.43 0.96
C GLU A 822 -18.68 -5.29 1.19
N ALA A 823 -17.82 -5.65 0.23
CA ALA A 823 -16.38 -5.78 0.50
C ALA A 823 -15.63 -4.43 0.47
N VAL A 824 -15.72 -3.68 -0.64
CA VAL A 824 -14.92 -2.46 -0.88
C VAL A 824 -15.38 -1.31 0.03
N SER A 825 -16.69 -1.20 0.31
CA SER A 825 -17.25 -0.19 1.22
C SER A 825 -16.90 -0.46 2.70
N THR A 826 -16.66 -1.71 3.11
CA THR A 826 -16.39 -2.04 4.52
C THR A 826 -14.96 -1.69 4.92
N GLU A 827 -13.99 -1.96 4.05
CA GLU A 827 -12.58 -1.67 4.32
C GLU A 827 -12.34 -0.16 4.53
N THR A 828 -12.91 0.68 3.65
CA THR A 828 -12.88 2.14 3.82
C THR A 828 -13.52 2.60 5.13
N GLN A 829 -14.64 2.02 5.53
CA GLN A 829 -15.28 2.36 6.81
C GLN A 829 -14.37 2.06 8.01
N LEU A 830 -13.62 0.95 7.95
CA LEU A 830 -12.67 0.57 9.00
C LEU A 830 -11.44 1.49 9.02
N PHE A 831 -10.94 1.92 7.86
CA PHE A 831 -9.81 2.84 7.80
C PHE A 831 -10.17 4.24 8.29
N PHE A 832 -11.34 4.78 7.93
CA PHE A 832 -11.84 6.03 8.49
C PHE A 832 -12.01 5.94 10.00
N ASP A 833 -12.55 4.82 10.51
CA ASP A 833 -12.66 4.61 11.95
C ASP A 833 -11.28 4.75 12.62
N LEU A 834 -10.26 4.08 12.13
CA LEU A 834 -8.93 4.17 12.74
C LEU A 834 -8.24 5.53 12.55
N GLU A 835 -8.41 6.17 11.40
CA GLU A 835 -7.91 7.52 11.17
C GLU A 835 -8.50 8.48 12.21
N MET A 836 -9.81 8.39 12.48
CA MET A 836 -10.45 9.19 13.53
C MET A 836 -9.94 8.84 14.93
N MET A 837 -9.55 7.59 15.20
CA MET A 837 -8.93 7.19 16.48
C MET A 837 -7.55 7.80 16.70
N VAL A 838 -6.75 7.88 15.63
CA VAL A 838 -5.34 8.26 15.68
C VAL A 838 -5.18 9.77 15.70
N THR A 839 -5.96 10.44 14.86
CA THR A 839 -5.79 11.85 14.56
C THR A 839 -6.61 12.72 15.53
N VAL A 840 -7.81 12.28 15.90
CA VAL A 840 -8.76 12.99 16.78
C VAL A 840 -9.27 12.06 17.89
N ASN A 841 -10.17 12.53 18.76
CA ASN A 841 -10.78 11.69 19.81
C ASN A 841 -12.09 11.05 19.31
N GLY A 842 -12.08 10.66 18.04
CA GLY A 842 -13.27 10.41 17.25
C GLY A 842 -13.50 8.93 16.93
N MET A 843 -14.67 8.66 16.33
CA MET A 843 -15.04 7.34 15.85
C MET A 843 -16.14 7.35 14.80
N GLU A 844 -16.10 6.33 13.94
CA GLU A 844 -17.19 6.03 13.02
C GLU A 844 -18.19 5.07 13.68
N ARG A 845 -19.49 5.41 13.60
CA ARG A 845 -20.56 4.75 14.37
C ARG A 845 -21.48 3.92 13.48
N ASN A 846 -22.02 2.82 14.00
CA ASN A 846 -23.14 2.09 13.39
C ASN A 846 -24.49 2.73 13.75
N GLU A 847 -25.58 2.26 13.13
CA GLU A 847 -26.92 2.81 13.34
C GLU A 847 -27.39 2.75 14.81
N LYS A 848 -27.04 1.70 15.56
CA LYS A 848 -27.45 1.56 16.96
C LYS A 848 -26.72 2.57 17.86
N GLU A 849 -25.43 2.75 17.62
CA GLU A 849 -24.59 3.72 18.34
C GLU A 849 -25.09 5.15 18.08
N TRP A 850 -25.37 5.49 16.82
CA TRP A 850 -26.02 6.75 16.46
C TRP A 850 -27.35 6.94 17.18
N GLY A 851 -28.23 5.93 17.16
CA GLY A 851 -29.53 5.99 17.83
C GLY A 851 -29.40 6.29 19.33
N LYS A 852 -28.49 5.58 20.03
CA LYS A 852 -28.20 5.83 21.45
C LYS A 852 -27.73 7.27 21.69
N LEU A 853 -26.78 7.75 20.90
CA LEU A 853 -26.24 9.10 20.98
C LEU A 853 -27.35 10.17 20.90
N PHE A 854 -28.30 9.99 19.98
CA PHE A 854 -29.42 10.92 19.80
C PHE A 854 -30.40 10.91 20.98
N PHE A 855 -30.74 9.73 21.50
CA PHE A 855 -31.61 9.61 22.67
C PHE A 855 -30.97 10.24 23.93
N ASP A 856 -29.67 10.02 24.14
CA ASP A 856 -28.93 10.58 25.28
C ASP A 856 -28.79 12.12 25.16
N ALA A 857 -28.70 12.65 23.94
CA ALA A 857 -28.79 14.09 23.67
C ALA A 857 -30.22 14.66 23.80
N GLY A 858 -31.21 13.81 24.07
CA GLY A 858 -32.59 14.16 24.33
C GLY A 858 -33.48 14.25 23.09
N PHE A 859 -33.06 13.76 21.93
CA PHE A 859 -33.92 13.68 20.75
C PHE A 859 -34.80 12.42 20.81
N LEU A 860 -36.08 12.55 20.46
CA LEU A 860 -37.06 11.45 20.58
C LEU A 860 -37.22 10.66 19.29
N ASN A 861 -36.89 11.27 18.15
CA ASN A 861 -37.03 10.65 16.83
C ASN A 861 -35.84 11.02 15.95
N TYR A 862 -35.33 10.04 15.22
CA TYR A 862 -34.33 10.23 14.18
C TYR A 862 -34.68 9.46 12.91
N LYS A 863 -34.12 9.89 11.78
CA LYS A 863 -34.17 9.16 10.52
C LYS A 863 -32.78 9.12 9.91
N ILE A 864 -32.30 7.93 9.56
CA ILE A 864 -31.06 7.75 8.80
C ILE A 864 -31.42 7.44 7.35
N HIS A 865 -30.86 8.21 6.44
CA HIS A 865 -31.03 8.08 5.00
C HIS A 865 -29.67 7.77 4.37
N SER A 866 -29.55 6.58 3.77
CA SER A 866 -28.30 6.05 3.22
C SER A 866 -28.06 6.47 1.77
N VAL A 867 -28.18 7.76 1.51
CA VAL A 867 -28.34 8.34 0.16
C VAL A 867 -27.06 8.99 -0.41
N LEU A 868 -25.89 8.86 0.26
CA LEU A 868 -24.67 9.63 -0.06
C LEU A 868 -23.37 8.78 -0.11
N GLY A 869 -23.41 7.57 -0.69
CA GLY A 869 -22.24 6.67 -0.63
C GLY A 869 -21.91 6.32 0.81
N THR A 870 -20.64 6.15 1.19
CA THR A 870 -20.27 5.76 2.58
C THR A 870 -20.90 6.66 3.67
N ARG A 871 -21.30 7.88 3.32
CA ARG A 871 -21.98 8.85 4.18
C ARG A 871 -23.50 8.59 4.26
N SER A 872 -24.09 8.96 5.38
CA SER A 872 -25.53 8.98 5.60
C SER A 872 -26.01 10.39 5.98
N LEU A 873 -27.22 10.71 5.57
CA LEU A 873 -27.94 11.90 6.04
C LEU A 873 -28.80 11.49 7.24
N ILE A 874 -28.63 12.16 8.37
CA ILE A 874 -29.36 11.87 9.60
C ILE A 874 -30.16 13.10 10.00
N GLU A 875 -31.47 12.93 10.24
CA GLU A 875 -32.38 13.99 10.68
C GLU A 875 -32.81 13.72 12.13
N LEU A 876 -32.64 14.70 13.01
CA LEU A 876 -33.09 14.65 14.40
C LEU A 876 -34.23 15.64 14.65
N HIS A 877 -35.21 15.20 15.44
CA HIS A 877 -36.36 16.01 15.86
C HIS A 877 -36.48 16.06 17.40
N PRO A 878 -36.66 17.26 17.99
CA PRO A 878 -36.55 17.51 19.42
C PRO A 878 -37.64 16.87 20.28
#